data_AF-A0A3G8WTB0-F1
#
_entry.id   AF-A0A3G8WTB0-F1
#
_cell.length_a   1.000
_cell.length_b   1.000
_cell.length_c   1.000
_cell.angle_alpha   90.00
_cell.angle_beta   90.00
_cell.angle_gamma   90.00
#
_symmetry.space_group_name_H-M   'P 1'
#
loop_
_entity.id
_entity.type
_entity.pdbx_description
1 polymer ?
#
loop_
_entity_poly.entity_id
_entity_poly.type
_entity_poly.pdbx_seq_one_letter_code
_entity_poly.pdbx_strand_id
1 'polypeptide(L)'
;MKIFEKLSLISSIFLITFFGEIAVNIACGGEVDPYDYYISYFHNNVQGDDYTSFAFNQMAYLNSEENTESESEINSREWGKYLDVKPQDVHQIMYEADSAMKAKLQLYDGKISELPDSLQKNTFLQGLNKHKSALKYYIFAKSCEPFANVDFDLWNPKPRDTAGMSLLATEALTLTKSEKDAFLKLRYAYQAERMFHYAGQHDDSKNVFEKFIKTNQSNSAVKGWALALYAGSVRRLGNPDESAFLFSKVFASNPERRVQAYKNYYYNSAPVSGALKYAKTDEEKANIWAINGFGNSDFDIESLNKVYQYDPKSQLTGTLLVREVNKLEQALIEANDIAKISFDYYFSYNDRSKSKDSVRNVNLKQLNEIRNFAVKLAAEKKYPQPELGTLTAAYLSWMENKDAVASSYLNRLNPEKLPEKLRDQYRITDLLIKAKNIKKGNPFNENDLLPNLKWLDEKRFAENKSHPGDKYYDWADQEDKRFSRTTRNFYQQLLAPAYLKLGDTAKAALAMVKGDLEYKIVKDNSLFKNMSYQTTAFWQQYLSPKSMQGLLNYKKKAAGSDVTAMLSKALNQLKNDDFYELFGTTYLRTHQYGKAVQMFAKVSPDYHYFNPENWYADDANSKLYANPFIQTINDFPKKYVNAKASITKKDFAAEMFRLQKLTTSDKKNAALYYYKMANAVYQTGYYGNSWFLISYDWSTYANASPARYGYDVDYKKAQTAKKWYLKARSLSTNADFKAKCTFMLAKCAQKQIILNSKLNSFSYWNKDDVKYQNFINANYNNPYFKELKLKYSKTPFYQVAAGECSYLGDFIAKK
;
A
#
# COMPACT_ATOMS: atom_id res chain seq x y z
N MET A 1 -21.50 12.79 -49.65
CA MET A 1 -20.96 13.61 -48.52
C MET A 1 -21.78 13.49 -47.23
N LYS A 2 -23.11 13.71 -47.22
CA LYS A 2 -23.93 13.76 -45.97
C LYS A 2 -23.93 12.51 -45.06
N ILE A 3 -23.68 11.31 -45.58
CA ILE A 3 -23.65 10.07 -44.78
C ILE A 3 -22.32 9.88 -44.06
N PHE A 4 -21.21 10.24 -44.72
CA PHE A 4 -19.88 10.12 -44.15
C PHE A 4 -19.70 11.07 -42.96
N GLU A 5 -20.16 12.32 -43.08
CA GLU A 5 -20.14 13.29 -41.98
C GLU A 5 -20.95 12.81 -40.76
N LYS A 6 -22.13 12.23 -40.97
CA LYS A 6 -22.94 11.66 -39.87
C LYS A 6 -22.27 10.46 -39.21
N LEU A 7 -21.71 9.55 -39.99
CA LEU A 7 -21.00 8.38 -39.46
C LEU A 7 -19.72 8.79 -38.72
N SER A 8 -19.00 9.80 -39.23
CA SER A 8 -17.82 10.34 -38.57
C SER A 8 -18.18 11.04 -37.25
N LEU A 9 -19.28 11.78 -37.21
CA LEU A 9 -19.77 12.42 -35.98
C LEU A 9 -20.20 11.38 -34.93
N ILE A 10 -20.96 10.36 -35.33
CA ILE A 10 -21.38 9.26 -34.44
C ILE A 10 -20.16 8.48 -33.94
N SER A 11 -19.21 8.17 -34.83
CA SER A 11 -17.96 7.50 -34.44
C SER A 11 -17.15 8.36 -33.47
N SER A 12 -17.01 9.66 -33.70
CA SER A 12 -16.30 10.56 -32.79
C SER A 12 -16.99 10.67 -31.44
N ILE A 13 -18.32 10.79 -31.39
CA ILE A 13 -19.08 10.82 -30.13
C ILE A 13 -18.93 9.51 -29.38
N PHE A 14 -19.02 8.37 -30.08
CA PHE A 14 -18.78 7.05 -29.49
C PHE A 14 -17.35 6.91 -28.95
N LEU A 15 -16.33 7.34 -29.70
CA LEU A 15 -14.94 7.30 -29.24
C LEU A 15 -14.74 8.23 -28.03
N ILE A 16 -15.33 9.42 -28.02
CA ILE A 16 -15.25 10.36 -26.88
C ILE A 16 -15.96 9.81 -25.65
N THR A 17 -17.15 9.21 -25.79
CA THR A 17 -17.87 8.62 -24.64
C THR A 17 -17.18 7.35 -24.15
N PHE A 18 -16.75 6.47 -25.06
CA PHE A 18 -16.08 5.23 -24.71
C PHE A 18 -14.69 5.46 -24.11
N PHE A 19 -13.84 6.28 -24.74
CA PHE A 19 -12.53 6.61 -24.17
C PHE A 19 -12.61 7.63 -23.03
N GLY A 20 -13.63 8.49 -23.01
CA GLY A 20 -13.89 9.38 -21.87
C GLY A 20 -14.27 8.59 -20.63
N GLU A 21 -15.13 7.57 -20.74
CA GLU A 21 -15.47 6.69 -19.61
C GLU A 21 -14.26 5.85 -19.18
N ILE A 22 -13.44 5.36 -20.12
CA ILE A 22 -12.18 4.67 -19.78
C ILE A 22 -11.21 5.62 -19.08
N ALA A 23 -11.04 6.85 -19.54
CA ALA A 23 -10.17 7.84 -18.92
C ALA A 23 -10.66 8.22 -17.52
N VAL A 24 -11.97 8.38 -17.32
CA VAL A 24 -12.59 8.62 -16.01
C VAL A 24 -12.43 7.40 -15.10
N ASN A 25 -12.67 6.18 -15.58
CA ASN A 25 -12.49 4.97 -14.78
C ASN A 25 -11.02 4.68 -14.44
N ILE A 26 -10.08 5.02 -15.32
CA ILE A 26 -8.63 4.95 -15.04
C ILE A 26 -8.24 6.06 -14.04
N ALA A 27 -8.82 7.25 -14.14
CA ALA A 27 -8.57 8.37 -13.23
C ALA A 27 -9.30 8.25 -11.88
N CYS A 28 -10.33 7.40 -11.78
CA CYS A 28 -11.09 7.13 -10.56
C CYS A 28 -10.77 5.76 -9.93
N GLY A 29 -9.73 5.07 -10.40
CA GLY A 29 -9.12 3.99 -9.64
C GLY A 29 -8.41 4.56 -8.41
N GLY A 30 -8.54 3.94 -7.24
CA GLY A 30 -7.77 4.35 -6.07
C GLY A 30 -6.28 4.35 -6.41
N GLU A 31 -5.60 5.48 -6.17
CA GLU A 31 -4.16 5.56 -6.31
C GLU A 31 -3.50 4.57 -5.33
N VAL A 32 -2.45 3.91 -5.81
CA VAL A 32 -1.79 2.84 -5.09
C VAL A 32 -0.78 3.48 -4.16
N ASP A 33 -0.94 3.33 -2.84
CA ASP A 33 0.02 3.83 -1.84
C ASP A 33 1.44 3.31 -2.13
N PRO A 34 2.36 4.11 -2.69
CA PRO A 34 3.68 3.62 -3.08
C PRO A 34 4.56 3.22 -1.89
N TYR A 35 4.11 3.47 -0.65
CA TYR A 35 4.85 3.12 0.55
C TYR A 35 4.43 1.79 1.18
N ASP A 36 3.32 1.17 0.77
CA ASP A 36 2.78 -0.04 1.44
C ASP A 36 3.02 -1.36 0.71
N TYR A 37 3.34 -1.33 -0.59
CA TYR A 37 3.40 -2.54 -1.44
C TYR A 37 4.79 -3.16 -1.62
N TYR A 38 5.85 -2.62 -0.99
CA TYR A 38 7.19 -3.24 -1.01
C TYR A 38 7.49 -3.97 0.32
N ILE A 39 8.12 -5.15 0.26
CA ILE A 39 8.51 -5.89 1.47
C ILE A 39 9.79 -5.28 2.01
N SER A 40 9.75 -4.73 3.23
CA SER A 40 10.84 -3.89 3.78
C SER A 40 11.29 -4.31 5.18
N TYR A 41 11.65 -5.58 5.35
CA TYR A 41 12.27 -6.00 6.62
C TYR A 41 13.68 -5.42 6.79
N PHE A 42 14.30 -4.96 5.71
CA PHE A 42 15.49 -4.13 5.75
C PHE A 42 15.10 -2.66 5.58
N HIS A 43 15.23 -1.85 6.63
CA HIS A 43 14.78 -0.46 6.59
C HIS A 43 15.63 0.35 5.58
N ASN A 44 14.98 1.23 4.82
CA ASN A 44 15.63 1.96 3.74
C ASN A 44 16.54 3.12 4.20
N ASN A 45 16.61 3.36 5.51
CA ASN A 45 17.41 4.41 6.16
C ASN A 45 18.43 3.85 7.18
N VAL A 46 18.73 2.54 7.15
CA VAL A 46 19.61 1.87 8.12
C VAL A 46 20.98 2.55 8.24
N GLN A 47 21.48 3.11 7.15
CA GLN A 47 22.73 3.87 7.04
C GLN A 47 22.63 5.33 7.53
N GLY A 48 21.45 5.93 7.63
CA GLY A 48 21.24 7.36 7.86
C GLY A 48 20.00 7.92 7.13
N ASP A 49 19.57 9.13 7.51
CA ASP A 49 18.40 9.78 6.89
C ASP A 49 18.75 10.71 5.73
N ASP A 50 20.02 11.14 5.60
CA ASP A 50 20.44 12.21 4.69
C ASP A 50 20.06 12.01 3.21
N TYR A 51 19.77 10.77 2.79
CA TYR A 51 19.42 10.41 1.42
C TYR A 51 18.10 9.64 1.30
N THR A 52 17.19 9.73 2.27
CA THR A 52 15.91 8.99 2.26
C THR A 52 15.05 9.29 1.05
N SER A 53 15.07 10.51 0.51
CA SER A 53 14.38 10.86 -0.74
C SER A 53 14.79 10.00 -1.94
N PHE A 54 15.98 9.39 -1.89
CA PHE A 54 16.57 8.52 -2.92
C PHE A 54 16.56 7.03 -2.54
N ALA A 55 15.88 6.67 -1.44
CA ALA A 55 15.62 5.29 -1.10
C ALA A 55 14.89 4.57 -2.25
N PHE A 56 15.00 3.23 -2.29
CA PHE A 56 14.31 2.46 -3.30
C PHE A 56 12.79 2.52 -3.12
N ASN A 57 12.08 2.90 -4.17
CA ASN A 57 10.64 2.78 -4.31
C ASN A 57 10.35 2.27 -5.72
N GLN A 58 9.55 1.21 -5.85
CA GLN A 58 9.21 0.64 -7.16
C GLN A 58 8.20 1.52 -7.93
N MET A 59 7.29 2.15 -7.20
CA MET A 59 6.13 2.83 -7.77
C MET A 59 6.38 4.31 -8.04
N ALA A 60 7.42 4.88 -7.43
CA ALA A 60 7.79 6.29 -7.57
C ALA A 60 9.25 6.46 -8.04
N TYR A 61 9.50 7.51 -8.82
CA TYR A 61 10.83 7.86 -9.31
C TYR A 61 11.79 8.28 -8.18
N LEU A 62 11.27 9.00 -7.20
CA LEU A 62 11.92 9.32 -5.93
C LEU A 62 11.08 8.70 -4.80
N ASN A 63 11.73 8.32 -3.70
CA ASN A 63 10.97 7.92 -2.52
C ASN A 63 10.25 9.12 -1.89
N SER A 64 10.81 10.32 -2.01
CA SER A 64 10.16 11.55 -1.55
C SER A 64 10.55 12.71 -2.46
N GLU A 65 9.62 13.64 -2.66
CA GLU A 65 9.89 14.89 -3.37
C GLU A 65 10.46 15.98 -2.46
N GLU A 66 10.49 15.71 -1.16
CA GLU A 66 11.05 16.62 -0.16
C GLU A 66 12.55 16.38 0.06
N ASN A 67 13.26 17.45 0.38
CA ASN A 67 14.65 17.36 0.84
C ASN A 67 14.69 17.19 2.35
N THR A 68 15.75 16.57 2.86
CA THR A 68 15.93 16.35 4.31
C THR A 68 16.25 17.62 5.09
N GLU A 69 16.67 18.69 4.39
CA GLU A 69 16.90 20.02 4.95
C GLU A 69 16.07 21.03 4.18
N SER A 70 15.66 22.09 4.87
CA SER A 70 14.89 23.18 4.28
C SER A 70 15.78 24.37 3.92
N GLU A 71 15.65 24.86 2.70
CA GLU A 71 16.32 26.08 2.23
C GLU A 71 15.96 27.29 3.11
N SER A 72 14.68 27.41 3.52
CA SER A 72 14.21 28.51 4.34
C SER A 72 14.78 28.47 5.75
N GLU A 73 14.92 27.28 6.32
CA GLU A 73 15.54 27.07 7.63
C GLU A 73 17.04 27.40 7.60
N ILE A 74 17.77 26.91 6.60
CA ILE A 74 19.20 27.22 6.43
C ILE A 74 19.40 28.74 6.28
N ASN A 75 18.61 29.38 5.42
CA ASN A 75 18.71 30.82 5.23
C ASN A 75 18.44 31.59 6.53
N SER A 76 17.42 31.17 7.27
CA SER A 76 17.02 31.78 8.54
C SER A 76 18.11 31.64 9.61
N ARG A 77 18.79 30.49 9.67
CA ARG A 77 19.94 30.28 10.58
C ARG A 77 21.12 31.17 10.22
N GLU A 78 21.44 31.31 8.93
CA GLU A 78 22.53 32.18 8.48
C GLU A 78 22.28 33.66 8.82
N TRP A 79 21.06 34.16 8.56
CA TRP A 79 20.66 35.52 8.92
C TRP A 79 20.58 35.75 10.42
N GLY A 80 20.06 34.77 11.16
CA GLY A 80 20.05 34.77 12.62
C GLY A 80 21.45 34.95 13.19
N LYS A 81 22.42 34.18 12.66
CA LYS A 81 23.83 34.32 13.04
C LYS A 81 24.45 35.65 12.62
N TYR A 82 24.15 36.14 11.42
CA TYR A 82 24.73 37.38 10.89
C TYR A 82 24.30 38.63 11.67
N LEU A 83 23.03 38.69 12.10
CA LEU A 83 22.46 39.83 12.81
C LEU A 83 22.39 39.65 14.34
N ASP A 84 22.78 38.49 14.86
CA ASP A 84 22.61 38.09 16.26
C ASP A 84 21.13 38.14 16.72
N VAL A 85 20.26 37.47 15.96
CA VAL A 85 18.80 37.44 16.15
C VAL A 85 18.26 36.02 16.11
N LYS A 86 17.00 35.83 16.49
CA LYS A 86 16.37 34.49 16.49
C LYS A 86 16.13 34.01 15.05
N PRO A 87 16.61 32.81 14.65
CA PRO A 87 16.32 32.25 13.33
C PRO A 87 14.82 32.10 13.05
N GLN A 88 14.02 31.79 14.07
CA GLN A 88 12.56 31.66 13.93
C GLN A 88 11.89 32.98 13.55
N ASP A 89 12.39 34.11 14.09
CA ASP A 89 11.90 35.44 13.74
C ASP A 89 12.27 35.80 12.30
N VAL A 90 13.43 35.34 11.80
CA VAL A 90 13.79 35.47 10.38
C VAL A 90 12.84 34.64 9.52
N HIS A 91 12.61 33.38 9.90
CA HIS A 91 11.76 32.46 9.14
C HIS A 91 10.34 33.02 8.98
N GLN A 92 9.77 33.50 10.08
CA GLN A 92 8.45 34.11 10.11
C GLN A 92 8.32 35.25 9.08
N ILE A 93 9.28 36.17 9.06
CA ILE A 93 9.25 37.37 8.21
C ILE A 93 9.54 37.03 6.74
N MET A 94 10.44 36.07 6.49
CA MET A 94 10.89 35.76 5.13
C MET A 94 9.99 34.74 4.41
N TYR A 95 9.39 33.79 5.12
CA TYR A 95 8.75 32.62 4.51
C TYR A 95 7.30 32.36 4.96
N GLU A 96 6.95 32.68 6.20
CA GLU A 96 5.60 32.44 6.76
C GLU A 96 4.72 33.69 6.83
N ALA A 97 5.16 34.80 6.24
CA ALA A 97 4.37 36.02 6.21
C ALA A 97 3.06 35.80 5.43
N ASP A 98 1.92 36.01 6.09
CA ASP A 98 0.61 35.99 5.45
C ASP A 98 0.46 37.16 4.45
N SER A 99 -0.62 37.17 3.67
CA SER A 99 -0.83 38.19 2.63
C SER A 99 -0.87 39.63 3.19
N ALA A 100 -1.41 39.83 4.39
CA ALA A 100 -1.47 41.15 5.01
C ALA A 100 -0.09 41.61 5.50
N MET A 101 0.67 40.69 6.10
CA MET A 101 2.05 40.91 6.53
C MET A 101 2.95 41.17 5.33
N LYS A 102 2.82 40.41 4.24
CA LYS A 102 3.56 40.61 2.99
C LYS A 102 3.33 42.01 2.43
N ALA A 103 2.07 42.46 2.35
CA ALA A 103 1.76 43.80 1.86
C ALA A 103 2.42 44.91 2.70
N LYS A 104 2.50 44.74 4.03
CA LYS A 104 3.20 45.69 4.92
C LYS A 104 4.72 45.62 4.76
N LEU A 105 5.28 44.42 4.69
CA LEU A 105 6.72 44.21 4.53
C LEU A 105 7.24 44.67 3.16
N GLN A 106 6.41 44.65 2.12
CA GLN A 106 6.75 45.16 0.79
C GLN A 106 6.94 46.69 0.78
N LEU A 107 6.27 47.41 1.68
CA LEU A 107 6.37 48.87 1.82
C LEU A 107 7.36 49.29 2.91
N TYR A 108 8.02 48.35 3.58
CA TYR A 108 8.90 48.63 4.70
C TYR A 108 10.20 49.31 4.24
N ASP A 109 10.40 50.55 4.66
CA ASP A 109 11.56 51.39 4.31
C ASP A 109 12.63 51.45 5.43
N GLY A 110 12.41 50.75 6.54
CA GLY A 110 13.24 50.80 7.74
C GLY A 110 12.54 51.38 8.97
N LYS A 111 11.42 52.09 8.83
CA LYS A 111 10.72 52.69 9.98
C LYS A 111 9.89 51.66 10.75
N ILE A 112 10.53 51.02 11.72
CA ILE A 112 9.90 49.94 12.50
C ILE A 112 8.64 50.41 13.25
N SER A 113 8.57 51.68 13.66
CA SER A 113 7.42 52.27 14.36
C SER A 113 6.12 52.32 13.54
N GLU A 114 6.21 52.20 12.22
CA GLU A 114 5.05 52.19 11.32
C GLU A 114 4.47 50.77 11.12
N LEU A 115 5.13 49.74 11.68
CA LEU A 115 4.66 48.36 11.65
C LEU A 115 3.75 48.05 12.86
N PRO A 116 2.85 47.06 12.75
CA PRO A 116 2.07 46.57 13.89
C PRO A 116 2.95 46.10 15.06
N ASP A 117 2.45 46.22 16.30
CA ASP A 117 3.18 45.85 17.52
C ASP A 117 3.78 44.44 17.50
N SER A 118 3.08 43.49 16.86
CA SER A 118 3.56 42.11 16.68
C SER A 118 4.85 42.04 15.86
N LEU A 119 4.98 42.87 14.83
CA LEU A 119 6.17 42.97 13.99
C LEU A 119 7.26 43.83 14.62
N GLN A 120 6.91 44.86 15.39
CA GLN A 120 7.89 45.69 16.10
C GLN A 120 8.75 44.89 17.09
N LYS A 121 8.17 43.84 17.69
CA LYS A 121 8.83 42.96 18.65
C LYS A 121 9.69 41.86 18.00
N ASN A 122 9.58 41.68 16.68
CA ASN A 122 10.33 40.66 15.96
C ASN A 122 11.82 41.04 15.90
N THR A 123 12.69 40.14 16.38
CA THR A 123 14.12 40.44 16.54
C THR A 123 14.84 40.64 15.21
N PHE A 124 14.39 39.99 14.12
CA PHE A 124 14.95 40.17 12.79
C PHE A 124 14.73 41.59 12.26
N LEU A 125 13.50 42.12 12.35
CA LEU A 125 13.21 43.49 11.92
C LEU A 125 13.96 44.53 12.77
N GLN A 126 14.09 44.30 14.08
CA GLN A 126 14.92 45.13 14.95
C GLN A 126 16.41 45.09 14.55
N GLY A 127 16.91 43.90 14.20
CA GLY A 127 18.27 43.69 13.68
C GLY A 127 18.49 44.45 12.37
N LEU A 128 17.59 44.29 11.39
CA LEU A 128 17.67 45.03 10.12
C LEU A 128 17.72 46.55 10.35
N ASN A 129 16.88 47.10 11.23
CA ASN A 129 16.86 48.53 11.51
C ASN A 129 18.19 49.04 12.13
N LYS A 130 18.88 48.20 12.91
CA LYS A 130 20.21 48.53 13.47
C LYS A 130 21.34 48.40 12.44
N HIS A 131 21.15 47.58 11.41
CA HIS A 131 22.16 47.26 10.39
C HIS A 131 21.76 47.80 9.01
N LYS A 132 22.05 49.08 8.73
CA LYS A 132 21.64 49.77 7.49
C LYS A 132 21.98 49.02 6.19
N SER A 133 23.16 48.40 6.08
CA SER A 133 23.52 47.63 4.87
C SER A 133 22.68 46.35 4.71
N ALA A 134 22.36 45.68 5.81
CA ALA A 134 21.48 44.51 5.82
C ALA A 134 20.04 44.87 5.45
N LEU A 135 19.53 45.99 5.99
CA LEU A 135 18.21 46.52 5.61
C LEU A 135 18.14 46.86 4.12
N LYS A 136 19.17 47.53 3.57
CA LYS A 136 19.25 47.81 2.12
C LYS A 136 19.19 46.53 1.29
N TYR A 137 19.94 45.50 1.68
CA TYR A 137 19.88 44.20 1.01
C TYR A 137 18.50 43.56 1.12
N TYR A 138 17.88 43.58 2.31
CA TYR A 138 16.55 43.01 2.52
C TYR A 138 15.50 43.65 1.60
N ILE A 139 15.49 44.99 1.52
CA ILE A 139 14.58 45.74 0.64
C ILE A 139 14.83 45.34 -0.83
N PHE A 140 16.09 45.26 -1.25
CA PHE A 140 16.44 44.82 -2.60
C PHE A 140 16.03 43.37 -2.88
N ALA A 141 16.24 42.44 -1.95
CA ALA A 141 15.81 41.06 -2.10
C ALA A 141 14.27 40.96 -2.22
N LYS A 142 13.53 41.82 -1.50
CA LYS A 142 12.07 41.93 -1.63
C LYS A 142 11.62 42.48 -2.98
N SER A 143 12.36 43.40 -3.60
CA SER A 143 12.04 43.85 -4.96
C SER A 143 12.26 42.76 -6.02
N CYS A 144 13.15 41.81 -5.78
CA CYS A 144 13.38 40.65 -6.65
C CYS A 144 12.31 39.56 -6.51
N GLU A 145 11.62 39.47 -5.37
CA GLU A 145 10.69 38.37 -5.03
C GLU A 145 9.58 38.15 -6.08
N PRO A 146 8.88 39.18 -6.60
CA PRO A 146 7.82 39.00 -7.59
C PRO A 146 8.29 38.38 -8.92
N PHE A 147 9.57 38.56 -9.25
CA PHE A 147 10.18 37.99 -10.45
C PHE A 147 10.69 36.57 -10.22
N ALA A 148 11.10 36.29 -8.98
CA ALA A 148 11.78 35.06 -8.61
C ALA A 148 10.79 33.94 -8.20
N ASN A 149 9.65 34.33 -7.62
CA ASN A 149 8.61 33.44 -7.12
C ASN A 149 7.31 33.69 -7.91
N VAL A 150 7.11 32.94 -9.00
CA VAL A 150 5.93 33.05 -9.86
C VAL A 150 5.17 31.73 -9.80
N ASP A 151 3.87 31.79 -9.54
CA ASP A 151 2.99 30.63 -9.63
C ASP A 151 2.95 30.15 -11.08
N PHE A 152 3.32 28.89 -11.29
CA PHE A 152 3.32 28.27 -12.61
C PHE A 152 1.98 27.57 -12.84
N ASP A 153 1.22 28.08 -13.81
CA ASP A 153 -0.01 27.44 -14.29
C ASP A 153 0.30 26.70 -15.59
N LEU A 154 0.25 25.36 -15.52
CA LEU A 154 0.44 24.47 -16.68
C LEU A 154 -0.60 24.69 -17.78
N TRP A 155 -1.81 25.15 -17.44
CA TRP A 155 -2.92 25.35 -18.36
C TRP A 155 -2.93 26.75 -18.97
N ASN A 156 -2.35 27.73 -18.28
CA ASN A 156 -2.25 29.11 -18.76
C ASN A 156 -0.88 29.74 -18.44
N PRO A 157 0.19 29.32 -19.14
CA PRO A 157 1.53 29.81 -18.88
C PRO A 157 1.65 31.30 -19.23
N LYS A 158 1.88 32.15 -18.22
CA LYS A 158 2.13 33.57 -18.43
C LYS A 158 3.58 33.82 -18.85
N PRO A 159 3.84 34.66 -19.87
CA PRO A 159 5.19 35.10 -20.19
C PRO A 159 5.86 35.76 -18.97
N ARG A 160 7.14 35.47 -18.75
CA ARG A 160 7.92 36.09 -17.68
C ARG A 160 8.42 37.46 -18.11
N ASP A 161 8.44 38.43 -17.19
CA ASP A 161 9.01 39.77 -17.43
C ASP A 161 10.55 39.71 -17.40
N THR A 162 11.15 39.35 -18.53
CA THR A 162 12.61 39.24 -18.67
C THR A 162 13.29 40.61 -18.62
N ALA A 163 12.63 41.68 -19.06
CA ALA A 163 13.21 43.02 -19.04
C ALA A 163 13.35 43.54 -17.61
N GLY A 164 12.31 43.38 -16.78
CA GLY A 164 12.37 43.68 -15.35
C GLY A 164 13.46 42.89 -14.63
N MET A 165 13.61 41.60 -14.94
CA MET A 165 14.69 40.76 -14.41
C MET A 165 16.08 41.29 -14.82
N SER A 166 16.29 41.66 -16.08
CA SER A 166 17.57 42.22 -16.55
C SER A 166 17.95 43.53 -15.85
N LEU A 167 16.96 44.40 -15.58
CA LEU A 167 17.18 45.65 -14.84
C LEU A 167 17.63 45.37 -13.41
N LEU A 168 16.89 44.51 -12.68
CA LEU A 168 17.25 44.11 -11.32
C LEU A 168 18.60 43.38 -11.27
N ALA A 169 18.91 42.55 -12.27
CA ALA A 169 20.20 41.86 -12.36
C ALA A 169 21.37 42.84 -12.46
N THR A 170 21.22 43.89 -13.27
CA THR A 170 22.24 44.93 -13.47
C THR A 170 22.41 45.80 -12.23
N GLU A 171 21.31 46.12 -11.54
CA GLU A 171 21.33 46.81 -10.25
C GLU A 171 22.05 45.97 -9.18
N ALA A 172 21.66 44.70 -9.02
CA ALA A 172 22.30 43.76 -8.09
C ALA A 172 23.81 43.62 -8.35
N LEU A 173 24.22 43.57 -9.62
CA LEU A 173 25.63 43.50 -10.00
C LEU A 173 26.40 44.77 -9.61
N THR A 174 25.77 45.93 -9.74
CA THR A 174 26.36 47.21 -9.29
C THR A 174 26.53 47.23 -7.78
N LEU A 175 25.48 46.83 -7.04
CA LEU A 175 25.51 46.71 -5.58
C LEU A 175 26.60 45.74 -5.13
N THR A 176 26.71 44.58 -5.79
CA THR A 176 27.76 43.57 -5.55
C THR A 176 29.16 44.14 -5.67
N LYS A 177 29.44 44.98 -6.68
CA LYS A 177 30.76 45.58 -6.88
C LYS A 177 31.11 46.58 -5.77
N SER A 178 30.12 47.29 -5.24
CA SER A 178 30.29 48.29 -4.18
C SER A 178 30.29 47.73 -2.76
N GLU A 179 29.69 46.56 -2.53
CA GLU A 179 29.58 45.96 -1.20
C GLU A 179 30.92 45.40 -0.70
N LYS A 180 31.22 45.67 0.57
CA LYS A 180 32.45 45.27 1.25
C LYS A 180 32.22 44.11 2.21
N ASP A 181 31.03 44.02 2.80
CA ASP A 181 30.67 42.89 3.66
C ASP A 181 30.57 41.61 2.84
N ALA A 182 31.35 40.59 3.18
CA ALA A 182 31.45 39.37 2.37
C ALA A 182 30.11 38.60 2.30
N PHE A 183 29.33 38.61 3.38
CA PHE A 183 28.02 37.94 3.47
C PHE A 183 26.98 38.64 2.60
N LEU A 184 26.86 39.96 2.69
CA LEU A 184 25.94 40.74 1.86
C LEU A 184 26.38 40.77 0.39
N LYS A 185 27.69 40.86 0.12
CA LYS A 185 28.24 40.83 -1.24
C LYS A 185 27.90 39.52 -1.95
N LEU A 186 28.04 38.38 -1.28
CA LEU A 186 27.66 37.07 -1.81
C LEU A 186 26.18 37.05 -2.20
N ARG A 187 25.32 37.60 -1.33
CA ARG A 187 23.87 37.57 -1.53
C ARG A 187 23.40 38.52 -2.63
N TYR A 188 23.98 39.72 -2.75
CA TYR A 188 23.76 40.56 -3.93
C TYR A 188 24.22 39.87 -5.22
N ALA A 189 25.38 39.21 -5.20
CA ALA A 189 25.89 38.49 -6.37
C ALA A 189 24.94 37.35 -6.77
N TYR A 190 24.40 36.61 -5.79
CA TYR A 190 23.40 35.58 -6.04
C TYR A 190 22.10 36.13 -6.64
N GLN A 191 21.60 37.27 -6.16
CA GLN A 191 20.42 37.91 -6.78
C GLN A 191 20.72 38.34 -8.23
N ALA A 192 21.90 38.90 -8.48
CA ALA A 192 22.32 39.27 -9.84
C ALA A 192 22.34 38.04 -10.76
N GLU A 193 23.01 36.96 -10.34
CA GLU A 193 23.06 35.71 -11.09
C GLU A 193 21.67 35.12 -11.35
N ARG A 194 20.83 35.04 -10.32
CA ARG A 194 19.47 34.46 -10.41
C ARG A 194 18.60 35.24 -11.39
N MET A 195 18.64 36.57 -11.33
CA MET A 195 17.87 37.42 -12.24
C MET A 195 18.38 37.32 -13.67
N PHE A 196 19.70 37.33 -13.91
CA PHE A 196 20.27 37.07 -15.24
C PHE A 196 19.85 35.70 -15.78
N HIS A 197 19.91 34.66 -14.93
CA HIS A 197 19.52 33.32 -15.32
C HIS A 197 18.04 33.23 -15.73
N TYR A 198 17.13 33.79 -14.94
CA TYR A 198 15.70 33.79 -15.25
C TYR A 198 15.32 34.69 -16.43
N ALA A 199 16.10 35.74 -16.70
CA ALA A 199 15.97 36.57 -17.90
C ALA A 199 16.47 35.87 -19.18
N GLY A 200 17.09 34.68 -19.08
CA GLY A 200 17.72 33.98 -20.21
C GLY A 200 19.11 34.51 -20.59
N GLN A 201 19.68 35.41 -19.79
CA GLN A 201 21.00 36.01 -20.00
C GLN A 201 22.09 35.12 -19.37
N HIS A 202 22.28 33.94 -19.97
CA HIS A 202 23.10 32.87 -19.38
C HIS A 202 24.59 33.21 -19.30
N ASP A 203 25.14 33.94 -20.27
CA ASP A 203 26.54 34.40 -20.22
C ASP A 203 26.79 35.37 -19.05
N ASP A 204 25.87 36.30 -18.81
CA ASP A 204 25.98 37.24 -17.68
C ASP A 204 25.84 36.52 -16.33
N SER A 205 24.88 35.61 -16.22
CA SER A 205 24.74 34.73 -15.05
C SER A 205 26.05 33.97 -14.76
N LYS A 206 26.63 33.34 -15.79
CA LYS A 206 27.91 32.63 -15.70
C LYS A 206 29.05 33.54 -15.21
N ASN A 207 29.15 34.73 -15.79
CA ASN A 207 30.17 35.73 -15.46
C ASN A 207 30.06 36.22 -14.01
N VAL A 208 28.84 36.42 -13.50
CA VAL A 208 28.61 36.82 -12.11
C VAL A 208 29.13 35.76 -11.14
N PHE A 209 28.80 34.49 -11.40
CA PHE A 209 29.24 33.38 -10.58
C PHE A 209 30.77 33.30 -10.50
N GLU A 210 31.43 33.29 -11.66
CA GLU A 210 32.88 33.10 -11.75
C GLU A 210 33.66 34.24 -11.10
N LYS A 211 33.21 35.49 -11.26
CA LYS A 211 33.93 36.68 -10.77
C LYS A 211 33.64 36.97 -9.29
N PHE A 212 32.40 36.80 -8.84
CA PHE A 212 31.97 37.32 -7.53
C PHE A 212 31.55 36.26 -6.52
N ILE A 213 31.01 35.11 -6.96
CA ILE A 213 30.49 34.09 -6.04
C ILE A 213 31.55 33.03 -5.73
N LYS A 214 32.19 32.49 -6.77
CA LYS A 214 33.23 31.47 -6.65
C LYS A 214 34.40 31.93 -5.79
N THR A 215 34.79 33.20 -5.94
CA THR A 215 35.93 33.84 -5.24
C THR A 215 35.59 34.36 -3.84
N ASN A 216 34.30 34.40 -3.47
CA ASN A 216 33.86 34.86 -2.16
C ASN A 216 34.27 33.88 -1.05
N GLN A 217 34.77 34.41 0.07
CA GLN A 217 35.31 33.62 1.19
C GLN A 217 34.26 33.26 2.26
N SER A 218 33.03 33.77 2.15
CA SER A 218 31.95 33.42 3.07
C SER A 218 31.58 31.95 2.96
N ASN A 219 31.49 31.29 4.11
CA ASN A 219 30.92 29.95 4.22
C ASN A 219 29.39 30.08 4.31
N SER A 220 28.69 29.84 3.20
CA SER A 220 27.23 29.98 3.09
C SER A 220 26.66 29.02 2.05
N ALA A 221 25.49 28.46 2.33
CA ALA A 221 24.75 27.59 1.43
C ALA A 221 24.38 28.27 0.10
N VAL A 222 24.29 29.61 0.09
CA VAL A 222 24.04 30.44 -1.09
C VAL A 222 25.04 30.13 -2.21
N LYS A 223 26.29 29.76 -1.90
CA LYS A 223 27.28 29.38 -2.93
C LYS A 223 26.86 28.13 -3.70
N GLY A 224 26.20 27.17 -3.04
CA GLY A 224 25.66 25.98 -3.70
C GLY A 224 24.38 26.27 -4.48
N TRP A 225 23.55 27.20 -3.99
CA TRP A 225 22.36 27.67 -4.73
C TRP A 225 22.74 28.36 -6.03
N ALA A 226 23.77 29.21 -5.95
CA ALA A 226 24.42 29.84 -7.09
C ALA A 226 25.01 28.80 -8.04
N LEU A 227 25.71 27.79 -7.52
CA LEU A 227 26.28 26.71 -8.35
C LEU A 227 25.20 25.96 -9.16
N ALA A 228 24.00 25.79 -8.62
CA ALA A 228 22.88 25.19 -9.35
C ALA A 228 22.40 26.08 -10.52
N LEU A 229 22.36 27.41 -10.34
CA LEU A 229 22.03 28.36 -11.41
C LEU A 229 23.12 28.40 -12.47
N TYR A 230 24.38 28.46 -12.05
CA TYR A 230 25.55 28.34 -12.91
C TYR A 230 25.49 27.07 -13.76
N ALA A 231 25.23 25.91 -13.15
CA ALA A 231 25.05 24.64 -13.86
C ALA A 231 23.91 24.71 -14.90
N GLY A 232 22.79 25.34 -14.55
CA GLY A 232 21.69 25.58 -15.48
C GLY A 232 22.09 26.48 -16.66
N SER A 233 22.83 27.56 -16.42
CA SER A 233 23.35 28.44 -17.47
C SER A 233 24.35 27.71 -18.37
N VAL A 234 25.25 26.91 -17.82
CA VAL A 234 26.21 26.07 -18.57
C VAL A 234 25.49 25.10 -19.53
N ARG A 235 24.40 24.47 -19.08
CA ARG A 235 23.55 23.63 -19.94
C ARG A 235 22.96 24.44 -21.09
N ARG A 236 22.39 25.60 -20.79
CA ARG A 236 21.73 26.48 -21.78
C ARG A 236 22.70 27.04 -22.82
N LEU A 237 23.97 27.17 -22.45
CA LEU A 237 25.07 27.56 -23.34
C LEU A 237 25.67 26.37 -24.12
N GLY A 238 25.06 25.19 -24.07
CA GLY A 238 25.42 24.06 -24.93
C GLY A 238 26.43 23.07 -24.34
N ASN A 239 26.70 23.10 -23.03
CA ASN A 239 27.58 22.13 -22.37
C ASN A 239 26.85 21.27 -21.31
N PRO A 240 25.98 20.33 -21.73
CA PRO A 240 25.23 19.49 -20.79
C PRO A 240 26.11 18.55 -19.97
N ASP A 241 27.27 18.10 -20.50
CA ASP A 241 28.21 17.24 -19.78
C ASP A 241 28.80 17.96 -18.55
N GLU A 242 29.24 19.21 -18.71
CA GLU A 242 29.74 20.03 -17.59
C GLU A 242 28.62 20.38 -16.61
N SER A 243 27.43 20.71 -17.12
CA SER A 243 26.26 20.97 -16.28
C SER A 243 25.91 19.77 -15.39
N ALA A 244 25.90 18.56 -15.94
CA ALA A 244 25.65 17.34 -15.18
C ALA A 244 26.71 17.15 -14.06
N PHE A 245 27.99 17.36 -14.36
CA PHE A 245 29.04 17.37 -13.32
C PHE A 245 28.78 18.42 -12.23
N LEU A 246 28.40 19.65 -12.60
CA LEU A 246 28.14 20.70 -11.62
C LEU A 246 26.92 20.36 -10.74
N PHE A 247 25.86 19.78 -11.32
CA PHE A 247 24.72 19.30 -10.55
C PHE A 247 25.07 18.12 -9.64
N SER A 248 25.99 17.22 -10.03
CA SER A 248 26.44 16.16 -9.11
C SER A 248 27.20 16.73 -7.91
N LYS A 249 27.87 17.88 -8.04
CA LYS A 249 28.46 18.59 -6.90
C LYS A 249 27.38 19.18 -5.99
N VAL A 250 26.38 19.88 -6.56
CA VAL A 250 25.26 20.43 -5.77
C VAL A 250 24.53 19.31 -5.02
N PHE A 251 24.28 18.18 -5.68
CA PHE A 251 23.67 17.01 -5.06
C PHE A 251 24.44 16.53 -3.81
N ALA A 252 25.76 16.50 -3.87
CA ALA A 252 26.58 16.05 -2.75
C ALA A 252 26.66 17.08 -1.61
N SER A 253 26.80 18.37 -1.94
CA SER A 253 27.10 19.42 -0.94
C SER A 253 25.89 20.17 -0.37
N ASN A 254 24.73 20.12 -1.01
CA ASN A 254 23.55 20.93 -0.67
C ASN A 254 22.32 20.06 -0.41
N PRO A 255 22.15 19.54 0.83
CA PRO A 255 21.02 18.67 1.17
C PRO A 255 19.66 19.30 0.86
N GLU A 256 19.52 20.61 1.04
CA GLU A 256 18.30 21.39 0.77
C GLU A 256 17.98 21.58 -0.73
N ARG A 257 18.90 21.22 -1.63
CA ARG A 257 18.70 21.27 -3.09
C ARG A 257 18.93 19.92 -3.77
N ARG A 258 19.08 18.84 -3.01
CA ARG A 258 19.51 17.55 -3.55
C ARG A 258 18.53 16.99 -4.58
N VAL A 259 17.22 17.03 -4.29
CA VAL A 259 16.15 16.60 -5.21
C VAL A 259 16.17 17.45 -6.49
N GLN A 260 16.31 18.77 -6.37
CA GLN A 260 16.41 19.66 -7.52
C GLN A 260 17.64 19.35 -8.38
N ALA A 261 18.80 19.18 -7.75
CA ALA A 261 20.05 18.87 -8.44
C ALA A 261 19.98 17.53 -9.15
N TYR A 262 19.41 16.51 -8.50
CA TYR A 262 19.15 15.20 -9.09
C TYR A 262 18.27 15.29 -10.33
N LYS A 263 17.10 15.95 -10.25
CA LYS A 263 16.23 16.13 -11.41
C LYS A 263 16.95 16.82 -12.57
N ASN A 264 17.69 17.89 -12.28
CA ASN A 264 18.44 18.61 -13.31
C ASN A 264 19.62 17.84 -13.88
N TYR A 265 20.29 16.99 -13.09
CA TYR A 265 21.30 16.06 -13.58
C TYR A 265 20.74 15.18 -14.70
N TYR A 266 19.56 14.57 -14.49
CA TYR A 266 18.93 13.72 -15.51
C TYR A 266 18.35 14.53 -16.68
N TYR A 267 17.80 15.72 -16.43
CA TYR A 267 17.33 16.60 -17.51
C TYR A 267 18.44 17.07 -18.45
N ASN A 268 19.71 16.99 -18.06
CA ASN A 268 20.83 17.23 -18.98
C ASN A 268 20.97 16.14 -20.05
N SER A 269 20.48 14.91 -19.80
CA SER A 269 20.66 13.75 -20.69
C SER A 269 22.14 13.46 -21.03
N ALA A 270 23.07 13.88 -20.17
CA ALA A 270 24.49 13.63 -20.35
C ALA A 270 24.83 12.19 -19.96
N PRO A 271 25.67 11.47 -20.74
CA PRO A 271 26.16 10.16 -20.31
C PRO A 271 27.09 10.30 -19.11
N VAL A 272 27.21 9.25 -18.29
CA VAL A 272 28.12 9.20 -17.12
C VAL A 272 29.55 9.58 -17.52
N SER A 273 30.03 9.05 -18.66
CA SER A 273 31.35 9.37 -19.20
C SER A 273 31.52 10.83 -19.61
N GLY A 274 30.43 11.55 -19.90
CA GLY A 274 30.42 12.98 -20.17
C GLY A 274 30.74 13.79 -18.92
N ALA A 275 29.98 13.58 -17.84
CA ALA A 275 30.21 14.25 -16.56
C ALA A 275 31.60 13.92 -15.97
N LEU A 276 32.05 12.67 -16.09
CA LEU A 276 33.36 12.23 -15.58
C LEU A 276 34.56 12.97 -16.19
N LYS A 277 34.44 13.54 -17.40
CA LYS A 277 35.51 14.34 -18.03
C LYS A 277 35.89 15.57 -17.21
N TYR A 278 34.94 16.11 -16.44
CA TYR A 278 35.11 17.33 -15.66
C TYR A 278 35.53 17.06 -14.21
N ALA A 279 35.41 15.82 -13.74
CA ALA A 279 35.80 15.42 -12.40
C ALA A 279 37.33 15.36 -12.25
N LYS A 280 37.85 16.02 -11.20
CA LYS A 280 39.29 16.11 -10.92
C LYS A 280 39.69 15.31 -9.69
N THR A 281 38.78 15.13 -8.74
CA THR A 281 39.01 14.37 -7.52
C THR A 281 38.24 13.05 -7.52
N ASP A 282 38.67 12.11 -6.67
CA ASP A 282 37.94 10.86 -6.51
C ASP A 282 36.58 11.07 -5.85
N GLU A 283 36.45 12.05 -4.93
CA GLU A 283 35.15 12.47 -4.38
C GLU A 283 34.18 12.94 -5.50
N GLU A 284 34.65 13.75 -6.45
CA GLU A 284 33.84 14.21 -7.57
C GLU A 284 33.39 13.05 -8.47
N LYS A 285 34.28 12.07 -8.73
CA LYS A 285 33.91 10.85 -9.46
C LYS A 285 32.89 10.02 -8.67
N ALA A 286 33.08 9.86 -7.36
CA ALA A 286 32.15 9.14 -6.51
C ALA A 286 30.74 9.77 -6.54
N ASN A 287 30.65 11.09 -6.47
CA ASN A 287 29.37 11.81 -6.55
C ASN A 287 28.64 11.58 -7.88
N ILE A 288 29.39 11.56 -9.01
CA ILE A 288 28.81 11.22 -10.32
C ILE A 288 28.32 9.77 -10.33
N TRP A 289 29.12 8.80 -9.88
CA TRP A 289 28.66 7.40 -9.85
C TRP A 289 27.44 7.21 -8.95
N ALA A 290 27.38 7.89 -7.81
CA ALA A 290 26.26 7.79 -6.89
C ALA A 290 24.96 8.34 -7.46
N ILE A 291 24.99 9.55 -8.06
CA ILE A 291 23.78 10.16 -8.63
C ILE A 291 23.20 9.33 -9.78
N ASN A 292 24.06 8.62 -10.54
CA ASN A 292 23.64 7.65 -11.55
C ASN A 292 23.02 6.39 -10.91
N GLY A 293 23.65 5.83 -9.87
CA GLY A 293 23.12 4.68 -9.15
C GLY A 293 21.72 4.92 -8.55
N PHE A 294 21.42 6.14 -8.10
CA PHE A 294 20.08 6.49 -7.61
C PHE A 294 19.00 6.48 -8.67
N GLY A 295 19.30 6.83 -9.92
CA GLY A 295 18.32 6.81 -11.02
C GLY A 295 18.21 5.48 -11.74
N ASN A 296 19.02 4.49 -11.38
CA ASN A 296 18.88 3.13 -11.88
C ASN A 296 17.85 2.36 -11.03
N SER A 297 16.75 1.95 -11.67
CA SER A 297 15.71 1.10 -11.06
C SER A 297 16.12 -0.37 -10.99
N ASP A 298 17.01 -0.82 -11.89
CA ASP A 298 17.55 -2.18 -11.92
C ASP A 298 18.75 -2.34 -10.97
N PHE A 299 19.23 -3.56 -10.77
CA PHE A 299 20.42 -3.84 -9.95
C PHE A 299 21.66 -3.10 -10.49
N ASP A 300 22.40 -2.41 -9.61
CA ASP A 300 23.56 -1.60 -9.96
C ASP A 300 24.73 -1.76 -8.99
N ILE A 301 25.35 -2.94 -9.05
CA ILE A 301 26.59 -3.25 -8.33
C ILE A 301 27.79 -2.41 -8.83
N GLU A 302 27.74 -1.88 -10.06
CA GLU A 302 28.85 -1.12 -10.65
C GLU A 302 28.99 0.23 -9.95
N SER A 303 27.91 1.02 -9.88
CA SER A 303 27.91 2.32 -9.20
C SER A 303 28.33 2.17 -7.74
N LEU A 304 27.81 1.16 -7.03
CA LEU A 304 28.20 0.86 -5.65
C LEU A 304 29.71 0.58 -5.50
N ASN A 305 30.28 -0.25 -6.38
CA ASN A 305 31.72 -0.53 -6.38
C ASN A 305 32.55 0.71 -6.69
N LYS A 306 32.13 1.53 -7.67
CA LYS A 306 32.86 2.74 -8.07
C LYS A 306 32.86 3.79 -6.98
N VAL A 307 31.72 4.03 -6.32
CA VAL A 307 31.63 4.93 -5.17
C VAL A 307 32.58 4.47 -4.07
N TYR A 308 32.52 3.19 -3.67
CA TYR A 308 33.40 2.68 -2.62
C TYR A 308 34.88 2.68 -3.01
N GLN A 309 35.20 2.47 -4.29
CA GLN A 309 36.57 2.54 -4.80
C GLN A 309 37.15 3.95 -4.69
N TYR A 310 36.38 4.97 -5.09
CA TYR A 310 36.84 6.35 -5.15
C TYR A 310 36.77 7.06 -3.79
N ASP A 311 35.67 6.89 -3.06
CA ASP A 311 35.50 7.45 -1.72
C ASP A 311 34.87 6.42 -0.77
N PRO A 312 35.68 5.52 -0.20
CA PRO A 312 35.18 4.48 0.69
C PRO A 312 34.58 5.03 2.00
N LYS A 313 34.83 6.29 2.34
CA LYS A 313 34.29 6.95 3.54
C LYS A 313 32.93 7.60 3.30
N SER A 314 32.53 7.78 2.03
CA SER A 314 31.28 8.42 1.66
C SER A 314 30.07 7.62 2.15
N GLN A 315 29.12 8.30 2.79
CA GLN A 315 27.81 7.76 3.18
C GLN A 315 27.00 7.23 1.98
N LEU A 316 27.30 7.72 0.76
CA LEU A 316 26.67 7.25 -0.48
C LEU A 316 26.87 5.74 -0.71
N THR A 317 27.99 5.18 -0.25
CA THR A 317 28.22 3.73 -0.28
C THR A 317 27.14 2.98 0.50
N GLY A 318 26.85 3.44 1.72
CA GLY A 318 25.82 2.83 2.56
C GLY A 318 24.43 2.96 1.93
N THR A 319 24.10 4.14 1.41
CA THR A 319 22.78 4.38 0.80
C THR A 319 22.54 3.50 -0.43
N LEU A 320 23.52 3.39 -1.32
CA LEU A 320 23.43 2.51 -2.49
C LEU A 320 23.35 1.03 -2.07
N LEU A 321 24.15 0.60 -1.09
CA LEU A 321 24.08 -0.78 -0.58
C LEU A 321 22.67 -1.11 -0.05
N VAL A 322 22.07 -0.23 0.73
CA VAL A 322 20.70 -0.42 1.24
C VAL A 322 19.68 -0.44 0.11
N ARG A 323 19.81 0.45 -0.88
CA ARG A 323 18.96 0.47 -2.08
C ARG A 323 18.98 -0.87 -2.81
N GLU A 324 20.16 -1.46 -3.01
CA GLU A 324 20.31 -2.77 -3.66
C GLU A 324 19.71 -3.92 -2.82
N VAL A 325 19.81 -3.85 -1.50
CA VAL A 325 19.14 -4.82 -0.61
C VAL A 325 17.61 -4.74 -0.74
N ASN A 326 17.04 -3.53 -0.78
CA ASN A 326 15.59 -3.36 -0.94
C ASN A 326 15.10 -3.81 -2.33
N LYS A 327 15.88 -3.59 -3.40
CA LYS A 327 15.61 -4.19 -4.73
C LYS A 327 15.59 -5.72 -4.65
N LEU A 328 16.53 -6.33 -3.94
CA LEU A 328 16.59 -7.78 -3.75
C LEU A 328 15.40 -8.31 -2.93
N GLU A 329 14.95 -7.60 -1.88
CA GLU A 329 13.76 -7.98 -1.12
C GLU A 329 12.54 -8.11 -2.03
N GLN A 330 12.31 -7.10 -2.85
CA GLN A 330 11.20 -7.09 -3.80
C GLN A 330 11.31 -8.22 -4.84
N ALA A 331 12.54 -8.50 -5.29
CA ALA A 331 12.79 -9.48 -6.36
C ALA A 331 12.77 -10.95 -5.89
N LEU A 332 12.94 -11.20 -4.58
CA LEU A 332 13.13 -12.56 -4.04
C LEU A 332 12.15 -12.94 -2.93
N ILE A 333 11.58 -11.98 -2.20
CA ILE A 333 10.59 -12.26 -1.15
C ILE A 333 9.19 -12.21 -1.77
N GLU A 334 8.50 -13.34 -1.73
CA GLU A 334 7.11 -13.44 -2.16
C GLU A 334 6.18 -13.28 -0.95
N ALA A 335 5.15 -12.44 -1.09
CA ALA A 335 4.10 -12.34 -0.08
C ALA A 335 3.37 -13.68 0.08
N ASN A 336 3.09 -14.08 1.33
CA ASN A 336 2.31 -15.28 1.59
C ASN A 336 0.84 -15.11 1.14
N ASP A 337 0.20 -16.15 0.62
CA ASP A 337 -1.21 -16.16 0.19
C ASP A 337 -2.21 -15.55 1.19
N ILE A 338 -1.98 -15.66 2.51
CA ILE A 338 -2.88 -15.10 3.53
C ILE A 338 -2.62 -13.62 3.86
N ALA A 339 -1.47 -13.09 3.41
CA ALA A 339 -1.06 -11.70 3.58
C ALA A 339 -0.91 -10.98 2.22
N LYS A 340 -1.21 -11.68 1.12
CA LYS A 340 -1.12 -11.16 -0.24
C LYS A 340 -2.14 -10.06 -0.44
N ILE A 341 -1.69 -8.90 -0.92
CA ILE A 341 -2.56 -7.76 -1.20
C ILE A 341 -3.25 -7.99 -2.54
N SER A 342 -4.56 -7.67 -2.63
CA SER A 342 -5.38 -7.90 -3.83
C SER A 342 -4.86 -7.18 -5.07
N PHE A 343 -4.05 -6.13 -4.90
CA PHE A 343 -3.44 -5.36 -5.97
C PHE A 343 -2.48 -6.18 -6.85
N ASP A 344 -1.77 -7.16 -6.27
CA ASP A 344 -0.92 -8.09 -7.04
C ASP A 344 -1.71 -8.75 -8.17
N TYR A 345 -3.03 -8.92 -8.03
CA TYR A 345 -3.88 -9.57 -9.02
C TYR A 345 -4.03 -8.77 -10.33
N TYR A 346 -3.89 -7.44 -10.29
CA TYR A 346 -4.06 -6.56 -11.45
C TYR A 346 -2.76 -6.34 -12.23
N PHE A 347 -1.61 -6.32 -11.55
CA PHE A 347 -0.30 -6.07 -12.17
C PHE A 347 0.61 -7.30 -12.25
N SER A 348 0.26 -8.42 -11.60
CA SER A 348 0.89 -9.74 -11.82
C SER A 348 0.45 -10.36 -13.16
N TYR A 349 0.57 -9.61 -14.26
CA TYR A 349 0.46 -10.16 -15.61
C TYR A 349 1.66 -11.09 -15.96
N ASN A 350 2.65 -11.19 -15.08
CA ASN A 350 3.83 -12.04 -15.22
C ASN A 350 3.67 -13.45 -14.61
N ASP A 351 2.46 -13.88 -14.23
CA ASP A 351 2.23 -15.29 -13.87
C ASP A 351 2.24 -16.24 -15.09
N ARG A 352 2.62 -15.70 -16.26
CA ARG A 352 3.02 -16.49 -17.43
C ARG A 352 4.54 -16.52 -17.53
N SER A 353 5.15 -17.69 -17.32
CA SER A 353 5.99 -18.35 -18.33
C SER A 353 6.98 -19.34 -17.72
N LYS A 354 7.46 -20.24 -18.57
CA LYS A 354 8.50 -21.27 -18.37
C LYS A 354 9.87 -20.74 -17.88
N SER A 355 9.98 -19.50 -17.40
CA SER A 355 11.24 -18.81 -17.04
C SER A 355 11.35 -18.33 -15.59
N LYS A 356 10.36 -18.61 -14.71
CA LYS A 356 10.41 -18.19 -13.28
C LYS A 356 11.70 -18.63 -12.58
N ASP A 357 12.14 -19.86 -12.81
CA ASP A 357 13.39 -20.39 -12.23
C ASP A 357 14.62 -19.65 -12.78
N SER A 358 14.61 -19.26 -14.06
CA SER A 358 15.68 -18.48 -14.67
C SER A 358 15.79 -17.08 -14.06
N VAL A 359 14.67 -16.39 -13.85
CA VAL A 359 14.65 -15.05 -13.22
C VAL A 359 15.10 -15.13 -11.76
N ARG A 360 14.60 -16.13 -11.01
CA ARG A 360 15.02 -16.36 -9.64
C ARG A 360 16.53 -16.63 -9.54
N ASN A 361 17.10 -17.43 -10.43
CA ASN A 361 18.54 -17.70 -10.47
C ASN A 361 19.37 -16.45 -10.76
N VAL A 362 18.90 -15.56 -11.65
CA VAL A 362 19.54 -14.26 -11.90
C VAL A 362 19.54 -13.41 -10.63
N ASN A 363 18.39 -13.30 -9.95
CA ASN A 363 18.29 -12.52 -8.71
C ASN A 363 19.16 -13.11 -7.57
N LEU A 364 19.28 -14.43 -7.48
CA LEU A 364 20.19 -15.10 -6.53
C LEU A 364 21.68 -14.83 -6.86
N LYS A 365 22.04 -14.70 -8.14
CA LYS A 365 23.39 -14.26 -8.53
C LYS A 365 23.66 -12.83 -8.04
N GLN A 366 22.72 -11.92 -8.25
CA GLN A 366 22.81 -10.54 -7.77
C GLN A 366 22.92 -10.47 -6.24
N LEU A 367 22.13 -11.27 -5.52
CA LEU A 367 22.23 -11.40 -4.06
C LEU A 367 23.64 -11.79 -3.61
N ASN A 368 24.28 -12.73 -4.31
CA ASN A 368 25.64 -13.15 -4.01
C ASN A 368 26.67 -12.03 -4.24
N GLU A 369 26.54 -11.27 -5.33
CA GLU A 369 27.42 -10.14 -5.64
C GLU A 369 27.33 -9.05 -4.55
N ILE A 370 26.10 -8.68 -4.16
CA ILE A 370 25.86 -7.69 -3.09
C ILE A 370 26.36 -8.20 -1.74
N ARG A 371 26.13 -9.48 -1.41
CA ARG A 371 26.67 -10.07 -0.16
C ARG A 371 28.20 -10.05 -0.14
N ASN A 372 28.85 -10.37 -1.26
CA ASN A 372 30.31 -10.33 -1.35
C ASN A 372 30.84 -8.91 -1.15
N PHE A 373 30.18 -7.91 -1.72
CA PHE A 373 30.47 -6.50 -1.46
C PHE A 373 30.31 -6.16 0.02
N ALA A 374 29.20 -6.59 0.65
CA ALA A 374 28.93 -6.33 2.07
C ALA A 374 30.00 -6.94 3.00
N VAL A 375 30.45 -8.17 2.71
CA VAL A 375 31.55 -8.83 3.42
C VAL A 375 32.87 -8.07 3.23
N LYS A 376 33.15 -7.61 2.00
CA LYS A 376 34.33 -6.77 1.70
C LYS A 376 34.30 -5.47 2.50
N LEU A 377 33.17 -4.75 2.50
CA LEU A 377 32.98 -3.51 3.26
C LEU A 377 33.25 -3.71 4.75
N ALA A 378 32.72 -4.79 5.33
CA ALA A 378 32.92 -5.13 6.73
C ALA A 378 34.39 -5.50 7.06
N ALA A 379 35.06 -6.21 6.17
CA ALA A 379 36.45 -6.65 6.36
C ALA A 379 37.45 -5.49 6.23
N GLU A 380 37.27 -4.61 5.25
CA GLU A 380 38.20 -3.51 4.98
C GLU A 380 38.10 -2.36 5.99
N LYS A 381 36.95 -2.18 6.65
CA LYS A 381 36.72 -1.15 7.68
C LYS A 381 37.03 0.29 7.25
N LYS A 382 37.03 0.56 5.94
CA LYS A 382 37.24 1.91 5.39
C LYS A 382 35.98 2.77 5.44
N TYR A 383 34.79 2.14 5.37
CA TYR A 383 33.51 2.81 5.54
C TYR A 383 33.29 3.15 7.03
N PRO A 384 32.71 4.31 7.40
CA PRO A 384 32.61 4.73 8.80
C PRO A 384 31.79 3.79 9.69
N GLN A 385 30.91 2.97 9.10
CA GLN A 385 30.06 2.00 9.81
C GLN A 385 30.21 0.59 9.20
N PRO A 386 31.35 -0.10 9.39
CA PRO A 386 31.60 -1.40 8.77
C PRO A 386 30.60 -2.49 9.19
N GLU A 387 29.93 -2.31 10.33
CA GLU A 387 28.89 -3.20 10.85
C GLU A 387 27.70 -3.31 9.89
N LEU A 388 27.42 -2.27 9.09
CA LEU A 388 26.41 -2.30 8.03
C LEU A 388 26.66 -3.49 7.08
N GLY A 389 27.91 -3.71 6.66
CA GLY A 389 28.27 -4.81 5.77
C GLY A 389 28.03 -6.19 6.39
N THR A 390 28.33 -6.35 7.68
CA THR A 390 28.08 -7.62 8.39
C THR A 390 26.59 -7.87 8.54
N LEU A 391 25.81 -6.84 8.87
CA LEU A 391 24.36 -6.94 9.02
C LEU A 391 23.66 -7.23 7.69
N THR A 392 24.07 -6.58 6.60
CA THR A 392 23.61 -6.88 5.24
C THR A 392 23.94 -8.32 4.85
N ALA A 393 25.14 -8.81 5.14
CA ALA A 393 25.51 -10.20 4.85
C ALA A 393 24.65 -11.22 5.63
N ALA A 394 24.33 -10.92 6.90
CA ALA A 394 23.40 -11.72 7.70
C ALA A 394 21.99 -11.75 7.05
N TYR A 395 21.46 -10.58 6.72
CA TYR A 395 20.13 -10.42 6.14
C TYR A 395 19.97 -11.15 4.79
N LEU A 396 20.91 -10.93 3.86
CA LEU A 396 20.89 -11.58 2.56
C LEU A 396 21.04 -13.11 2.66
N SER A 397 21.80 -13.60 3.64
CA SER A 397 21.91 -15.03 3.89
C SER A 397 20.60 -15.64 4.41
N TRP A 398 19.83 -14.89 5.22
CA TRP A 398 18.49 -15.29 5.64
C TRP A 398 17.50 -15.33 4.45
N MET A 399 17.55 -14.33 3.57
CA MET A 399 16.73 -14.26 2.35
C MET A 399 17.01 -15.43 1.40
N GLU A 400 18.27 -15.87 1.33
CA GLU A 400 18.71 -17.06 0.58
C GLU A 400 18.34 -18.40 1.27
N ASN A 401 17.65 -18.37 2.41
CA ASN A 401 17.36 -19.54 3.26
C ASN A 401 18.58 -20.27 3.83
N LYS A 402 19.69 -19.55 4.03
CA LYS A 402 20.92 -20.05 4.69
C LYS A 402 20.98 -19.56 6.14
N ASP A 403 20.03 -20.00 6.96
CA ASP A 403 19.81 -19.44 8.31
C ASP A 403 21.02 -19.61 9.24
N ALA A 404 21.75 -20.73 9.17
CA ALA A 404 22.97 -20.93 9.95
C ALA A 404 24.08 -19.93 9.58
N VAL A 405 24.21 -19.62 8.28
CA VAL A 405 25.16 -18.61 7.78
C VAL A 405 24.71 -17.21 8.24
N ALA A 406 23.42 -16.91 8.15
CA ALA A 406 22.84 -15.67 8.64
C ALA A 406 23.13 -15.45 10.14
N SER A 407 22.86 -16.44 10.98
CA SER A 407 23.20 -16.42 12.41
C SER A 407 24.70 -16.22 12.64
N SER A 408 25.56 -16.88 11.85
CA SER A 408 27.01 -16.76 12.00
C SER A 408 27.54 -15.36 11.71
N TYR A 409 26.91 -14.60 10.81
CA TYR A 409 27.24 -13.19 10.58
C TYR A 409 26.69 -12.31 11.69
N LEU A 410 25.42 -12.50 12.05
CA LEU A 410 24.76 -11.68 13.07
C LEU A 410 25.48 -11.77 14.42
N ASN A 411 25.93 -12.96 14.83
CA ASN A 411 26.67 -13.20 16.07
C ASN A 411 28.07 -12.54 16.13
N ARG A 412 28.58 -11.98 15.02
CA ARG A 412 29.83 -11.21 15.02
C ARG A 412 29.64 -9.79 15.54
N LEU A 413 28.40 -9.32 15.58
CA LEU A 413 28.05 -7.98 16.04
C LEU A 413 27.69 -7.99 17.53
N ASN A 414 28.06 -6.93 18.24
CA ASN A 414 27.58 -6.68 19.59
C ASN A 414 26.48 -5.61 19.52
N PRO A 415 25.19 -5.97 19.69
CA PRO A 415 24.08 -5.04 19.51
C PRO A 415 24.11 -3.84 20.45
N GLU A 416 24.72 -3.95 21.63
CA GLU A 416 24.83 -2.83 22.59
C GLU A 416 25.82 -1.76 22.15
N LYS A 417 26.72 -2.07 21.22
CA LYS A 417 27.70 -1.12 20.66
C LYS A 417 27.27 -0.53 19.31
N LEU A 418 26.16 -1.00 18.74
CA LEU A 418 25.68 -0.52 17.45
C LEU A 418 24.99 0.84 17.59
N PRO A 419 25.16 1.76 16.62
CA PRO A 419 24.28 2.91 16.45
C PRO A 419 22.82 2.47 16.39
N GLU A 420 21.91 3.33 16.83
CA GLU A 420 20.49 2.98 17.02
C GLU A 420 19.86 2.28 15.81
N LYS A 421 20.03 2.82 14.60
CA LYS A 421 19.45 2.24 13.38
C LYS A 421 20.02 0.87 13.00
N LEU A 422 21.32 0.67 13.18
CA LEU A 422 21.96 -0.64 12.98
C LEU A 422 21.50 -1.65 14.03
N ARG A 423 21.31 -1.20 15.27
CA ARG A 423 20.77 -2.03 16.37
C ARG A 423 19.31 -2.42 16.12
N ASP A 424 18.51 -1.50 15.62
CA ASP A 424 17.12 -1.75 15.24
C ASP A 424 17.06 -2.79 14.11
N GLN A 425 17.87 -2.64 13.06
CA GLN A 425 17.95 -3.61 11.97
C GLN A 425 18.53 -4.97 12.41
N TYR A 426 19.44 -4.99 13.38
CA TYR A 426 19.91 -6.22 14.03
C TYR A 426 18.74 -6.97 14.66
N ARG A 427 17.89 -6.28 15.44
CA ARG A 427 16.75 -6.88 16.14
C ARG A 427 15.71 -7.44 15.17
N ILE A 428 15.47 -6.74 14.05
CA ILE A 428 14.61 -7.24 12.97
C ILE A 428 15.21 -8.52 12.38
N THR A 429 16.49 -8.50 12.00
CA THR A 429 17.17 -9.66 11.42
C THR A 429 17.18 -10.87 12.36
N ASP A 430 17.38 -10.66 13.67
CA ASP A 430 17.28 -11.69 14.69
C ASP A 430 15.87 -12.31 14.78
N LEU A 431 14.82 -11.49 14.75
CA LEU A 431 13.43 -11.98 14.71
C LEU A 431 13.17 -12.87 13.49
N LEU A 432 13.61 -12.43 12.31
CA LEU A 432 13.43 -13.15 11.05
C LEU A 432 14.12 -14.53 11.06
N ILE A 433 15.35 -14.60 11.56
CA ILE A 433 16.11 -15.85 11.69
C ILE A 433 15.42 -16.78 12.67
N LYS A 434 15.09 -16.29 13.88
CA LYS A 434 14.48 -17.11 14.93
C LYS A 434 13.09 -17.63 14.55
N ALA A 435 12.27 -16.82 13.88
CA ALA A 435 10.91 -17.20 13.48
C ALA A 435 10.88 -18.43 12.55
N LYS A 436 11.93 -18.66 11.72
CA LYS A 436 12.05 -19.86 10.88
C LYS A 436 12.20 -21.16 11.66
N ASN A 437 12.59 -21.09 12.94
CA ASN A 437 12.65 -22.26 13.81
C ASN A 437 11.29 -22.69 14.37
N ILE A 438 10.22 -21.90 14.16
CA ILE A 438 8.84 -22.28 14.47
C ILE A 438 8.35 -23.29 13.43
N LYS A 439 8.70 -24.56 13.63
CA LYS A 439 8.29 -25.67 12.75
C LYS A 439 8.18 -26.97 13.52
N LYS A 440 7.37 -27.89 13.00
CA LYS A 440 7.09 -29.18 13.66
C LYS A 440 8.39 -29.97 13.86
N GLY A 441 8.62 -30.45 15.08
CA GLY A 441 9.81 -31.24 15.43
C GLY A 441 11.06 -30.43 15.80
N ASN A 442 11.00 -29.10 15.79
CA ASN A 442 12.09 -28.24 16.27
C ASN A 442 11.83 -27.85 17.75
N PRO A 443 12.84 -27.93 18.66
CA PRO A 443 12.68 -27.61 20.08
C PRO A 443 12.67 -26.09 20.40
N PHE A 444 12.65 -25.22 19.39
CA PHE A 444 12.70 -23.77 19.57
C PHE A 444 11.57 -23.24 20.46
N ASN A 445 11.95 -22.44 21.46
CA ASN A 445 11.01 -21.76 22.34
C ASN A 445 10.62 -20.42 21.71
N GLU A 446 9.36 -20.28 21.30
CA GLU A 446 8.85 -19.03 20.71
C GLU A 446 9.02 -17.81 21.62
N ASN A 447 9.15 -18.00 22.94
CA ASN A 447 9.36 -16.91 23.88
C ASN A 447 10.72 -16.22 23.73
N ASP A 448 11.66 -16.83 23.00
CA ASP A 448 12.93 -16.20 22.65
C ASP A 448 12.75 -15.03 21.66
N LEU A 449 11.57 -14.90 21.04
CA LEU A 449 11.18 -13.74 20.22
C LEU A 449 10.68 -12.56 21.07
N LEU A 450 10.24 -12.82 22.30
CA LEU A 450 9.48 -11.84 23.09
C LEU A 450 10.21 -10.51 23.33
N PRO A 451 11.52 -10.47 23.64
CA PRO A 451 12.22 -9.20 23.85
C PRO A 451 12.17 -8.30 22.61
N ASN A 452 12.42 -8.85 21.43
CA ASN A 452 12.41 -8.10 20.19
C ASN A 452 10.98 -7.79 19.71
N LEU A 453 10.00 -8.66 19.99
CA LEU A 453 8.60 -8.35 19.71
C LEU A 453 8.09 -7.15 20.53
N LYS A 454 8.48 -7.04 21.81
CA LYS A 454 8.13 -5.89 22.66
C LYS A 454 8.78 -4.60 22.17
N TRP A 455 10.07 -4.65 21.84
CA TRP A 455 10.79 -3.53 21.25
C TRP A 455 10.14 -3.06 19.94
N LEU A 456 9.72 -4.00 19.08
CA LEU A 456 9.08 -3.67 17.83
C LEU A 456 7.73 -2.97 18.04
N ASP A 457 6.96 -3.38 19.05
CA ASP A 457 5.75 -2.68 19.48
C ASP A 457 6.04 -1.25 19.97
N GLU A 458 7.07 -1.08 20.80
CA GLU A 458 7.48 0.24 21.29
C GLU A 458 7.80 1.19 20.13
N LYS A 459 8.58 0.72 19.15
CA LYS A 459 8.95 1.49 17.95
C LYS A 459 7.73 1.82 17.09
N ARG A 460 6.89 0.83 16.76
CA ARG A 460 5.66 1.06 15.98
C ARG A 460 4.69 2.04 16.67
N PHE A 461 4.52 1.96 17.99
CA PHE A 461 3.65 2.90 18.69
C PHE A 461 4.26 4.31 18.78
N ALA A 462 5.59 4.43 18.79
CA ALA A 462 6.26 5.71 18.70
C ALA A 462 6.10 6.37 17.31
N GLU A 463 6.00 5.59 16.23
CA GLU A 463 5.63 6.07 14.89
C GLU A 463 4.16 6.56 14.84
N ASN A 464 3.29 6.02 15.71
CA ASN A 464 1.85 6.19 15.68
C ASN A 464 1.30 6.85 16.96
N LYS A 465 1.80 8.06 17.29
CA LYS A 465 1.45 8.77 18.54
C LYS A 465 -0.01 9.24 18.61
N SER A 466 -0.55 9.72 17.50
CA SER A 466 -1.93 10.20 17.41
C SER A 466 -2.69 9.47 16.32
N HIS A 467 -3.95 9.14 16.58
CA HIS A 467 -4.84 8.69 15.53
C HIS A 467 -5.10 9.90 14.62
N PRO A 468 -4.87 9.79 13.30
CA PRO A 468 -5.45 10.77 12.40
C PRO A 468 -6.96 10.80 12.67
N GLY A 469 -7.56 12.00 12.65
CA GLY A 469 -9.03 12.11 12.66
C GLY A 469 -9.61 11.51 11.38
N ASP A 470 -10.85 11.87 11.02
CA ASP A 470 -11.42 11.56 9.70
C ASP A 470 -10.75 12.41 8.58
N LYS A 471 -9.42 12.57 8.64
CA LYS A 471 -8.63 13.22 7.61
C LYS A 471 -8.45 12.23 6.46
N TYR A 472 -8.47 12.78 5.24
CA TYR A 472 -8.20 12.04 4.02
C TYR A 472 -6.86 11.29 4.13
N TYR A 473 -6.81 10.08 3.57
CA TYR A 473 -5.60 9.24 3.57
C TYR A 473 -4.52 9.91 2.73
N ASP A 474 -3.48 10.44 3.39
CA ASP A 474 -2.29 10.97 2.71
C ASP A 474 -1.22 9.87 2.68
N TRP A 475 -0.82 9.48 1.48
CA TRP A 475 0.24 8.51 1.26
C TRP A 475 1.59 9.07 1.76
N ALA A 476 1.81 10.38 1.73
CA ALA A 476 3.03 11.00 2.27
C ALA A 476 3.22 10.69 3.76
N ASP A 477 2.14 10.59 4.54
CA ASP A 477 2.18 10.20 5.96
C ASP A 477 2.65 8.74 6.18
N GLN A 478 2.67 7.92 5.11
CA GLN A 478 3.09 6.52 5.15
C GLN A 478 4.57 6.34 4.87
N GLU A 479 5.30 7.34 4.34
CA GLU A 479 6.72 7.22 3.99
C GLU A 479 7.55 6.63 5.16
N ASP A 480 7.34 7.18 6.36
CA ASP A 480 8.14 6.89 7.54
C ASP A 480 7.61 5.76 8.46
N LYS A 481 6.55 5.04 8.06
CA LYS A 481 5.90 3.98 8.87
C LYS A 481 6.63 2.62 8.80
N ARG A 482 7.96 2.62 8.86
CA ARG A 482 8.82 1.45 8.61
C ARG A 482 8.63 0.34 9.64
N PHE A 483 8.57 0.66 10.93
CA PHE A 483 8.33 -0.31 11.99
C PHE A 483 6.89 -0.83 11.95
N SER A 484 5.91 0.01 11.60
CA SER A 484 4.52 -0.40 11.38
C SER A 484 4.41 -1.46 10.29
N ARG A 485 4.96 -1.19 9.11
CA ARG A 485 5.03 -2.14 7.99
C ARG A 485 5.78 -3.41 8.35
N THR A 486 6.96 -3.28 8.97
CA THR A 486 7.78 -4.43 9.43
C THR A 486 6.99 -5.31 10.38
N THR A 487 6.26 -4.71 11.32
CA THR A 487 5.45 -5.42 12.30
C THR A 487 4.33 -6.20 11.61
N ARG A 488 3.51 -5.52 10.79
CA ARG A 488 2.43 -6.15 10.03
C ARG A 488 2.95 -7.34 9.21
N ASN A 489 4.00 -7.10 8.41
CA ASN A 489 4.59 -8.10 7.55
C ASN A 489 5.21 -9.26 8.34
N PHE A 490 5.86 -9.01 9.48
CA PHE A 490 6.44 -10.08 10.29
C PHE A 490 5.36 -10.99 10.87
N TYR A 491 4.31 -10.42 11.45
CA TYR A 491 3.23 -11.20 12.03
C TYR A 491 2.42 -11.96 10.97
N GLN A 492 2.10 -11.33 9.83
CA GLN A 492 1.21 -11.91 8.82
C GLN A 492 1.92 -12.80 7.80
N GLN A 493 3.16 -12.49 7.41
CA GLN A 493 3.87 -13.25 6.37
C GLN A 493 4.78 -14.34 6.95
N LEU A 494 5.18 -14.24 8.23
CA LEU A 494 6.06 -15.22 8.88
C LEU A 494 5.37 -15.96 10.02
N LEU A 495 4.90 -15.26 11.06
CA LEU A 495 4.37 -15.94 12.25
C LEU A 495 3.05 -16.66 11.98
N ALA A 496 2.07 -16.01 11.35
CA ALA A 496 0.78 -16.65 11.07
C ALA A 496 0.94 -17.90 10.16
N PRO A 497 1.72 -17.87 9.06
CA PRO A 497 2.02 -19.07 8.28
C PRO A 497 2.76 -20.16 9.05
N ALA A 498 3.69 -19.80 9.95
CA ALA A 498 4.38 -20.77 10.79
C ALA A 498 3.40 -21.51 11.73
N TYR A 499 2.50 -20.78 12.40
CA TYR A 499 1.46 -21.39 13.25
C TYR A 499 0.46 -22.23 12.45
N LEU A 500 0.12 -21.82 11.23
CA LEU A 500 -0.70 -22.64 10.33
C LEU A 500 -0.03 -23.97 9.97
N LYS A 501 1.27 -23.94 9.65
CA LYS A 501 2.06 -25.16 9.38
C LYS A 501 2.15 -26.08 10.60
N LEU A 502 2.06 -25.54 11.82
CA LEU A 502 1.94 -26.31 13.06
C LEU A 502 0.52 -26.86 13.31
N GLY A 503 -0.48 -26.45 12.55
CA GLY A 503 -1.88 -26.82 12.72
C GLY A 503 -2.64 -25.98 13.75
N ASP A 504 -2.07 -24.84 14.19
CA ASP A 504 -2.69 -23.91 15.12
C ASP A 504 -3.24 -22.66 14.41
N THR A 505 -4.37 -22.85 13.72
CA THR A 505 -5.08 -21.76 13.04
C THR A 505 -5.56 -20.67 14.01
N ALA A 506 -5.84 -21.02 15.27
CA ALA A 506 -6.29 -20.05 16.26
C ALA A 506 -5.17 -19.06 16.61
N LYS A 507 -3.95 -19.56 16.83
CA LYS A 507 -2.80 -18.71 17.11
C LYS A 507 -2.34 -17.92 15.90
N ALA A 508 -2.44 -18.49 14.70
CA ALA A 508 -2.25 -17.74 13.46
C ALA A 508 -3.20 -16.54 13.37
N ALA A 509 -4.47 -16.72 13.70
CA ALA A 509 -5.47 -15.64 13.71
C ALA A 509 -5.13 -14.53 14.71
N LEU A 510 -4.59 -14.88 15.90
CA LEU A 510 -4.11 -13.87 16.85
C LEU A 510 -2.89 -13.10 16.32
N ALA A 511 -1.95 -13.79 15.67
CA ALA A 511 -0.79 -13.15 15.05
C ALA A 511 -1.24 -12.12 14.00
N MET A 512 -2.21 -12.46 13.16
CA MET A 512 -2.75 -11.52 12.16
C MET A 512 -3.35 -10.27 12.81
N VAL A 513 -4.18 -10.44 13.85
CA VAL A 513 -4.73 -9.31 14.61
C VAL A 513 -3.62 -8.45 15.23
N LYS A 514 -2.61 -9.08 15.83
CA LYS A 514 -1.49 -8.36 16.44
C LYS A 514 -0.73 -7.50 15.41
N GLY A 515 -0.58 -8.01 14.19
CA GLY A 515 0.08 -7.32 13.10
C GLY A 515 -0.59 -6.00 12.71
N ASP A 516 -1.92 -6.00 12.63
CA ASP A 516 -2.72 -4.84 12.16
C ASP A 516 -2.93 -3.75 13.21
N LEU A 517 -2.62 -4.01 14.48
CA LEU A 517 -2.84 -3.03 15.55
C LEU A 517 -1.72 -1.99 15.60
N GLU A 518 -1.80 -0.98 14.73
CA GLU A 518 -0.81 0.10 14.59
C GLU A 518 -0.71 1.00 15.82
N TYR A 519 -1.80 1.15 16.57
CA TYR A 519 -1.90 2.01 17.75
C TYR A 519 -1.96 1.20 19.05
N LYS A 520 -1.43 1.79 20.13
CA LYS A 520 -1.44 1.18 21.47
C LYS A 520 -2.86 1.11 22.07
N ILE A 521 -3.68 2.11 21.77
CA ILE A 521 -5.08 2.21 22.19
C ILE A 521 -5.89 2.33 20.91
N VAL A 522 -7.00 1.61 20.79
CA VAL A 522 -7.84 1.63 19.58
C VAL A 522 -9.06 2.53 19.83
N LYS A 523 -9.35 3.47 18.90
CA LYS A 523 -10.46 4.45 19.04
C LYS A 523 -11.85 3.82 18.89
N ASP A 524 -12.14 3.21 17.74
CA ASP A 524 -13.30 2.32 17.55
C ASP A 524 -12.79 0.90 17.80
N ASN A 525 -13.28 0.18 18.80
CA ASN A 525 -12.74 -1.15 19.13
C ASN A 525 -13.48 -2.32 18.46
N SER A 526 -14.23 -2.10 17.38
CA SER A 526 -14.73 -3.20 16.52
C SER A 526 -13.57 -4.01 15.95
N LEU A 527 -13.71 -5.34 15.86
CA LEU A 527 -12.63 -6.17 15.32
C LEU A 527 -12.40 -5.84 13.85
N PHE A 528 -13.41 -5.98 12.99
CA PHE A 528 -13.20 -5.91 11.54
C PHE A 528 -13.02 -4.49 10.99
N LYS A 529 -13.30 -3.43 11.78
CA LYS A 529 -13.00 -2.06 11.38
C LYS A 529 -11.52 -1.65 11.56
N ASN A 530 -10.77 -2.37 12.39
CA ASN A 530 -9.35 -2.06 12.66
C ASN A 530 -8.38 -2.99 11.93
N MET A 531 -8.90 -3.97 11.21
CA MET A 531 -8.09 -5.00 10.57
C MET A 531 -7.97 -4.70 9.09
N SER A 532 -6.79 -5.00 8.55
CA SER A 532 -6.57 -5.02 7.11
C SER A 532 -7.54 -6.00 6.43
N TYR A 533 -7.72 -5.84 5.12
CA TYR A 533 -8.51 -6.79 4.33
C TYR A 533 -8.01 -8.23 4.50
N GLN A 534 -6.70 -8.43 4.57
CA GLN A 534 -6.02 -9.72 4.69
C GLN A 534 -6.41 -10.42 5.98
N THR A 535 -6.30 -9.73 7.11
CA THR A 535 -6.71 -10.29 8.41
C THR A 535 -8.21 -10.54 8.46
N THR A 536 -9.02 -9.61 7.96
CA THR A 536 -10.48 -9.77 7.91
C THR A 536 -10.88 -10.98 7.07
N ALA A 537 -10.33 -11.10 5.86
CA ALA A 537 -10.57 -12.23 4.96
C ALA A 537 -10.09 -13.56 5.57
N PHE A 538 -8.90 -13.57 6.19
CA PHE A 538 -8.42 -14.76 6.87
C PHE A 538 -9.38 -15.21 7.98
N TRP A 539 -9.76 -14.29 8.87
CA TRP A 539 -10.69 -14.57 9.96
C TRP A 539 -12.05 -15.07 9.43
N GLN A 540 -12.62 -14.34 8.48
CA GLN A 540 -13.95 -14.63 7.97
C GLN A 540 -13.99 -15.89 7.09
N GLN A 541 -12.92 -16.26 6.38
CA GLN A 541 -12.95 -17.36 5.41
C GLN A 541 -12.28 -18.65 5.92
N TYR A 542 -11.20 -18.57 6.70
CA TYR A 542 -10.42 -19.74 7.15
C TYR A 542 -10.84 -20.30 8.51
N LEU A 543 -11.45 -19.49 9.38
CA LEU A 543 -11.78 -19.96 10.73
C LEU A 543 -12.96 -20.94 10.73
N SER A 544 -12.76 -22.01 11.50
CA SER A 544 -13.70 -23.09 11.76
C SER A 544 -14.18 -23.04 13.21
N PRO A 545 -15.21 -23.81 13.59
CA PRO A 545 -15.60 -23.92 15.00
C PRO A 545 -14.45 -24.34 15.92
N LYS A 546 -13.55 -25.22 15.43
CA LYS A 546 -12.37 -25.68 16.20
C LYS A 546 -11.40 -24.53 16.48
N SER A 547 -11.08 -23.71 15.47
CA SER A 547 -10.16 -22.59 15.64
C SER A 547 -10.78 -21.46 16.44
N MET A 548 -12.09 -21.18 16.30
CA MET A 548 -12.80 -20.21 17.14
C MET A 548 -12.85 -20.65 18.61
N GLN A 549 -13.04 -21.95 18.87
CA GLN A 549 -12.92 -22.49 20.23
C GLN A 549 -11.49 -22.37 20.78
N GLY A 550 -10.47 -22.60 19.95
CA GLY A 550 -9.06 -22.36 20.29
C GLY A 550 -8.80 -20.90 20.65
N LEU A 551 -9.34 -19.95 19.87
CA LEU A 551 -9.27 -18.52 20.17
C LEU A 551 -9.93 -18.18 21.51
N LEU A 552 -11.11 -18.73 21.81
CA LEU A 552 -11.76 -18.55 23.10
C LEU A 552 -10.89 -19.05 24.26
N ASN A 553 -10.14 -20.14 24.07
CA ASN A 553 -9.18 -20.63 25.05
C ASN A 553 -7.97 -19.68 25.18
N TYR A 554 -7.46 -19.15 24.07
CA TYR A 554 -6.35 -18.19 24.11
C TYR A 554 -6.72 -16.86 24.75
N LYS A 555 -7.93 -16.33 24.52
CA LYS A 555 -8.43 -15.11 25.19
C LYS A 555 -8.28 -15.16 26.72
N LYS A 556 -8.39 -16.36 27.33
CA LYS A 556 -8.21 -16.57 28.77
C LYS A 556 -6.75 -16.53 29.24
N LYS A 557 -5.77 -16.68 28.34
CA LYS A 557 -4.33 -16.67 28.64
C LYS A 557 -3.72 -15.26 28.62
N ALA A 558 -4.51 -14.21 28.42
CA ALA A 558 -4.01 -12.83 28.31
C ALA A 558 -3.32 -12.30 29.59
N ALA A 559 -3.50 -12.93 30.75
CA ALA A 559 -2.82 -12.52 31.99
C ALA A 559 -1.32 -12.90 32.03
N GLY A 560 -0.86 -13.79 31.15
CA GLY A 560 0.54 -14.21 31.12
C GLY A 560 1.51 -13.15 30.61
N SER A 561 2.80 -13.55 30.53
CA SER A 561 3.91 -12.73 30.06
C SER A 561 4.64 -13.32 28.85
N ASP A 562 4.11 -14.40 28.25
CA ASP A 562 4.68 -15.10 27.10
C ASP A 562 4.14 -14.54 25.75
N VAL A 563 4.63 -15.06 24.63
CA VAL A 563 4.17 -14.65 23.28
C VAL A 563 2.66 -14.88 23.12
N THR A 564 2.15 -15.99 23.65
CA THR A 564 0.72 -16.30 23.59
C THR A 564 -0.12 -15.25 24.32
N ALA A 565 0.31 -14.78 25.49
CA ALA A 565 -0.35 -13.74 26.23
C ALA A 565 -0.28 -12.39 25.51
N MET A 566 0.85 -12.04 24.91
CA MET A 566 1.00 -10.84 24.08
C MET A 566 0.00 -10.82 22.91
N LEU A 567 -0.08 -11.93 22.17
CA LEU A 567 -1.05 -12.11 21.09
C LEU A 567 -2.51 -12.07 21.59
N SER A 568 -2.78 -12.63 22.77
CA SER A 568 -4.13 -12.67 23.35
C SER A 568 -4.61 -11.30 23.86
N LYS A 569 -3.71 -10.48 24.42
CA LYS A 569 -4.00 -9.09 24.83
C LYS A 569 -4.47 -8.24 23.65
N ALA A 570 -3.84 -8.42 22.49
CA ALA A 570 -4.18 -7.73 21.26
C ALA A 570 -5.60 -8.02 20.77
N LEU A 571 -6.10 -9.25 20.93
CA LEU A 571 -7.50 -9.55 20.63
C LEU A 571 -8.46 -9.05 21.73
N ASN A 572 -8.03 -9.04 22.99
CA ASN A 572 -8.88 -8.70 24.13
C ASN A 572 -9.17 -7.21 24.30
N GLN A 573 -8.41 -6.32 23.65
CA GLN A 573 -8.73 -4.90 23.59
C GLN A 573 -9.90 -4.58 22.63
N LEU A 574 -10.29 -5.54 21.79
CA LEU A 574 -11.36 -5.41 20.80
C LEU A 574 -12.69 -5.95 21.37
N LYS A 575 -13.80 -5.37 20.91
CA LYS A 575 -15.16 -5.81 21.26
C LYS A 575 -15.40 -7.25 20.83
N ASN A 576 -16.25 -7.94 21.61
CA ASN A 576 -16.53 -9.35 21.37
C ASN A 576 -17.69 -9.60 20.39
N ASP A 577 -18.42 -8.57 19.94
CA ASP A 577 -19.59 -8.78 19.07
C ASP A 577 -19.20 -9.44 17.75
N ASP A 578 -18.24 -8.84 17.03
CA ASP A 578 -17.69 -9.41 15.79
C ASP A 578 -17.11 -10.82 16.00
N PHE A 579 -16.48 -11.06 17.17
CA PHE A 579 -15.95 -12.36 17.53
C PHE A 579 -17.04 -13.43 17.66
N TYR A 580 -18.10 -13.14 18.43
CA TYR A 580 -19.20 -14.10 18.65
C TYR A 580 -20.12 -14.23 17.45
N GLU A 581 -20.28 -13.17 16.66
CA GLU A 581 -20.99 -13.20 15.39
C GLU A 581 -20.30 -14.16 14.41
N LEU A 582 -18.98 -14.01 14.21
CA LEU A 582 -18.23 -14.93 13.37
C LEU A 582 -18.24 -16.35 13.95
N PHE A 583 -18.12 -16.52 15.28
CA PHE A 583 -18.18 -17.83 15.91
C PHE A 583 -19.51 -18.52 15.63
N GLY A 584 -20.64 -17.81 15.80
CA GLY A 584 -21.96 -18.30 15.41
C GLY A 584 -22.03 -18.67 13.93
N THR A 585 -21.49 -17.83 13.05
CA THR A 585 -21.42 -18.10 11.61
C THR A 585 -20.60 -19.36 11.29
N THR A 586 -19.49 -19.63 11.99
CA THR A 586 -18.74 -20.89 11.79
C THR A 586 -19.57 -22.14 12.14
N TYR A 587 -20.49 -22.05 13.10
CA TYR A 587 -21.43 -23.13 13.40
C TYR A 587 -22.56 -23.24 12.39
N LEU A 588 -23.03 -22.12 11.79
CA LEU A 588 -23.95 -22.16 10.65
C LEU A 588 -23.34 -22.94 9.47
N ARG A 589 -22.08 -22.65 9.14
CA ARG A 589 -21.30 -23.32 8.07
C ARG A 589 -21.15 -24.83 8.26
N THR A 590 -21.30 -25.31 9.49
CA THR A 590 -21.17 -26.74 9.83
C THR A 590 -22.48 -27.36 10.30
N HIS A 591 -23.61 -26.65 10.11
CA HIS A 591 -24.98 -27.07 10.47
C HIS A 591 -25.17 -27.42 11.96
N GLN A 592 -24.35 -26.84 12.85
CA GLN A 592 -24.47 -26.98 14.30
C GLN A 592 -25.34 -25.87 14.89
N TYR A 593 -26.60 -25.80 14.44
CA TYR A 593 -27.50 -24.65 14.69
C TYR A 593 -27.73 -24.35 16.18
N GLY A 594 -27.84 -25.37 17.03
CA GLY A 594 -27.99 -25.16 18.48
C GLY A 594 -26.80 -24.42 19.10
N LYS A 595 -25.57 -24.72 18.66
CA LYS A 595 -24.37 -23.99 19.09
C LYS A 595 -24.29 -22.59 18.48
N ALA A 596 -24.73 -22.43 17.22
CA ALA A 596 -24.83 -21.12 16.59
C ALA A 596 -25.75 -20.18 17.40
N VAL A 597 -26.92 -20.66 17.82
CA VAL A 597 -27.86 -19.91 18.68
C VAL A 597 -27.17 -19.46 19.98
N GLN A 598 -26.40 -20.35 20.62
CA GLN A 598 -25.67 -20.01 21.85
C GLN A 598 -24.62 -18.90 21.63
N MET A 599 -23.95 -18.87 20.48
CA MET A 599 -22.96 -17.82 20.18
C MET A 599 -23.64 -16.51 19.80
N PHE A 600 -24.66 -16.52 18.95
CA PHE A 600 -25.41 -15.30 18.59
C PHE A 600 -26.17 -14.69 19.77
N ALA A 601 -26.47 -15.45 20.82
CA ALA A 601 -27.02 -14.93 22.07
C ALA A 601 -26.03 -14.05 22.87
N LYS A 602 -24.73 -14.12 22.55
CA LYS A 602 -23.67 -13.31 23.17
C LYS A 602 -23.36 -12.03 22.39
N VAL A 603 -23.99 -11.83 21.22
CA VAL A 603 -23.87 -10.63 20.41
C VAL A 603 -24.85 -9.59 20.93
N SER A 604 -24.41 -8.34 21.05
CA SER A 604 -25.19 -7.23 21.59
C SER A 604 -26.47 -6.98 20.75
N PRO A 605 -27.60 -6.56 21.36
CA PRO A 605 -28.86 -6.37 20.65
C PRO A 605 -28.83 -5.31 19.53
N ASP A 606 -27.98 -4.31 19.66
CA ASP A 606 -27.76 -3.20 18.73
C ASP A 606 -26.73 -3.50 17.63
N TYR A 607 -26.18 -4.73 17.60
CA TYR A 607 -25.20 -5.11 16.61
C TYR A 607 -25.76 -5.12 15.18
N HIS A 608 -25.03 -4.46 14.27
CA HIS A 608 -25.37 -4.42 12.85
C HIS A 608 -24.76 -5.59 12.10
N TYR A 609 -25.58 -6.61 11.82
CA TYR A 609 -25.17 -7.72 10.95
C TYR A 609 -24.87 -7.23 9.54
N PHE A 610 -23.82 -7.78 8.94
CA PHE A 610 -23.51 -7.62 7.52
C PHE A 610 -24.71 -8.00 6.66
N ASN A 611 -25.09 -7.12 5.72
CA ASN A 611 -26.11 -7.34 4.72
C ASN A 611 -25.57 -6.92 3.35
N PRO A 612 -25.99 -7.59 2.27
CA PRO A 612 -25.64 -7.17 0.92
C PRO A 612 -26.34 -5.86 0.55
N GLU A 613 -25.67 -5.09 -0.30
CA GLU A 613 -26.16 -3.81 -0.82
C GLU A 613 -26.18 -3.84 -2.35
N ASN A 614 -27.09 -3.07 -2.94
CA ASN A 614 -27.16 -2.78 -4.36
C ASN A 614 -26.41 -1.47 -4.61
N TRP A 615 -25.15 -1.58 -5.04
CA TRP A 615 -24.29 -0.43 -5.33
C TRP A 615 -24.77 0.47 -6.48
N TYR A 616 -25.79 0.05 -7.23
CA TYR A 616 -26.40 0.84 -8.31
C TYR A 616 -27.67 1.60 -7.88
N ALA A 617 -28.11 1.42 -6.63
CA ALA A 617 -29.23 2.16 -6.08
C ALA A 617 -28.72 3.37 -5.26
N ASP A 618 -29.59 4.36 -5.06
CA ASP A 618 -29.32 5.42 -4.09
C ASP A 618 -29.17 4.87 -2.66
N ASP A 619 -28.57 5.64 -1.76
CA ASP A 619 -28.29 5.21 -0.39
C ASP A 619 -29.55 4.73 0.35
N ALA A 620 -30.70 5.36 0.09
CA ALA A 620 -31.97 5.03 0.71
C ALA A 620 -32.52 3.65 0.28
N ASN A 621 -32.19 3.21 -0.94
CA ASN A 621 -32.68 1.97 -1.53
C ASN A 621 -31.58 0.91 -1.76
N SER A 622 -30.35 1.19 -1.32
CA SER A 622 -29.19 0.30 -1.47
C SER A 622 -29.34 -1.02 -0.71
N LYS A 623 -30.01 -1.02 0.45
CA LYS A 623 -30.05 -2.20 1.33
C LYS A 623 -30.92 -3.34 0.80
N LEU A 624 -30.34 -4.53 0.66
CA LEU A 624 -31.05 -5.73 0.22
C LEU A 624 -31.45 -6.59 1.42
N TYR A 625 -32.73 -6.98 1.46
CA TYR A 625 -33.29 -7.83 2.51
C TYR A 625 -33.59 -9.23 1.98
N ALA A 626 -33.15 -10.27 2.68
CA ALA A 626 -33.28 -11.64 2.20
C ALA A 626 -33.96 -12.56 3.21
N ASN A 627 -34.66 -13.56 2.67
CA ASN A 627 -35.24 -14.63 3.47
C ASN A 627 -34.81 -15.98 2.86
N PRO A 628 -34.05 -16.81 3.58
CA PRO A 628 -33.53 -18.06 3.05
C PRO A 628 -34.62 -19.14 2.90
N PHE A 629 -35.78 -18.99 3.53
CA PHE A 629 -36.83 -20.01 3.53
C PHE A 629 -37.77 -19.93 2.33
N ILE A 630 -37.56 -18.98 1.42
CA ILE A 630 -38.37 -18.83 0.22
C ILE A 630 -38.03 -19.91 -0.82
N GLN A 631 -39.05 -20.35 -1.55
CA GLN A 631 -38.88 -21.21 -2.70
C GLN A 631 -38.65 -20.34 -3.96
N THR A 632 -37.59 -20.64 -4.71
CA THR A 632 -37.32 -20.00 -6.00
C THR A 632 -37.04 -21.04 -7.08
N ILE A 633 -37.72 -20.89 -8.22
CA ILE A 633 -37.42 -21.66 -9.43
C ILE A 633 -36.14 -21.10 -10.07
N ASN A 634 -36.11 -19.78 -10.29
CA ASN A 634 -34.97 -19.07 -10.84
C ASN A 634 -33.95 -18.68 -9.75
N ASP A 635 -32.66 -18.79 -10.10
CA ASP A 635 -31.56 -18.31 -9.24
C ASP A 635 -31.24 -16.82 -9.50
N PHE A 636 -31.56 -16.32 -10.71
CA PHE A 636 -31.37 -14.93 -11.09
C PHE A 636 -32.60 -14.39 -11.86
N PRO A 637 -33.01 -13.11 -11.66
CA PRO A 637 -32.54 -12.22 -10.59
C PRO A 637 -32.85 -12.79 -9.20
N LYS A 638 -31.99 -12.51 -8.22
CA LYS A 638 -32.17 -12.98 -6.84
C LYS A 638 -33.45 -12.34 -6.27
N LYS A 639 -34.30 -13.16 -5.64
CA LYS A 639 -35.54 -12.67 -5.02
C LYS A 639 -35.29 -12.15 -3.62
N TYR A 640 -35.34 -10.84 -3.46
CA TYR A 640 -35.29 -10.16 -2.17
C TYR A 640 -36.70 -9.94 -1.59
N VAL A 641 -36.77 -9.64 -0.30
CA VAL A 641 -38.01 -9.40 0.46
C VAL A 641 -38.00 -7.97 1.01
N ASN A 642 -39.06 -7.56 1.71
CA ASN A 642 -39.04 -6.32 2.47
C ASN A 642 -38.34 -6.50 3.83
N ALA A 643 -38.02 -5.38 4.49
CA ALA A 643 -37.31 -5.39 5.77
C ALA A 643 -37.99 -6.24 6.87
N LYS A 644 -39.33 -6.21 6.96
CA LYS A 644 -40.09 -6.96 7.99
C LYS A 644 -40.01 -8.48 7.80
N ALA A 645 -39.81 -8.94 6.57
CA ALA A 645 -39.71 -10.36 6.23
C ALA A 645 -38.26 -10.86 6.14
N SER A 646 -37.28 -9.98 6.37
CA SER A 646 -35.85 -10.30 6.34
C SER A 646 -35.47 -11.20 7.51
N ILE A 647 -34.49 -12.07 7.30
CA ILE A 647 -33.99 -13.00 8.31
C ILE A 647 -32.54 -12.68 8.62
N THR A 648 -32.24 -12.38 9.89
CA THR A 648 -30.87 -12.20 10.36
C THR A 648 -30.17 -13.55 10.56
N LYS A 649 -28.84 -13.55 10.76
CA LYS A 649 -28.10 -14.78 11.11
C LYS A 649 -28.59 -15.43 12.41
N LYS A 650 -28.97 -14.62 13.39
CA LYS A 650 -29.53 -15.10 14.67
C LYS A 650 -30.89 -15.77 14.46
N ASP A 651 -31.78 -15.13 13.71
CA ASP A 651 -33.10 -15.68 13.39
C ASP A 651 -33.00 -16.96 12.55
N PHE A 652 -32.09 -16.97 11.58
CA PHE A 652 -31.79 -18.15 10.78
C PHE A 652 -31.30 -19.31 11.64
N ALA A 653 -30.37 -19.08 12.57
CA ALA A 653 -29.87 -20.10 13.48
C ALA A 653 -31.00 -20.70 14.34
N ALA A 654 -31.86 -19.84 14.90
CA ALA A 654 -32.98 -20.25 15.73
C ALA A 654 -34.01 -21.07 14.93
N GLU A 655 -34.39 -20.62 13.74
CA GLU A 655 -35.36 -21.33 12.90
C GLU A 655 -34.80 -22.65 12.37
N MET A 656 -33.54 -22.69 11.94
CA MET A 656 -32.89 -23.94 11.52
C MET A 656 -32.78 -24.94 12.68
N PHE A 657 -32.49 -24.48 13.89
CA PHE A 657 -32.47 -25.34 15.08
C PHE A 657 -33.87 -25.87 15.41
N ARG A 658 -34.90 -25.04 15.32
CA ARG A 658 -36.30 -25.44 15.51
C ARG A 658 -36.72 -26.48 14.49
N LEU A 659 -36.48 -26.23 13.20
CA LEU A 659 -36.78 -27.17 12.12
C LEU A 659 -36.03 -28.49 12.30
N GLN A 660 -34.74 -28.44 12.65
CA GLN A 660 -33.93 -29.63 12.89
C GLN A 660 -34.52 -30.51 14.00
N LYS A 661 -34.98 -29.92 15.11
CA LYS A 661 -35.70 -30.66 16.17
C LYS A 661 -37.02 -31.27 15.68
N LEU A 662 -37.79 -30.51 14.90
CA LEU A 662 -39.07 -30.96 14.38
C LEU A 662 -38.96 -32.14 13.40
N THR A 663 -37.82 -32.30 12.71
CA THR A 663 -37.60 -33.48 11.84
C THR A 663 -37.68 -34.81 12.59
N THR A 664 -37.46 -34.82 13.91
CA THR A 664 -37.52 -36.02 14.75
C THR A 664 -38.76 -36.03 15.65
N SER A 665 -39.16 -34.88 16.21
CA SER A 665 -40.29 -34.80 17.14
C SER A 665 -41.66 -34.78 16.46
N ASP A 666 -41.76 -34.32 15.20
CA ASP A 666 -42.99 -34.34 14.40
C ASP A 666 -42.75 -35.10 13.09
N LYS A 667 -42.81 -36.43 13.20
CA LYS A 667 -42.57 -37.35 12.08
C LYS A 667 -43.58 -37.17 10.93
N LYS A 668 -44.80 -36.71 11.22
CA LYS A 668 -45.86 -36.51 10.21
C LYS A 668 -45.46 -35.44 9.19
N ASN A 669 -44.86 -34.34 9.67
CA ASN A 669 -44.44 -33.23 8.81
C ASN A 669 -42.93 -33.24 8.50
N ALA A 670 -42.20 -34.29 8.90
CA ALA A 670 -40.75 -34.38 8.71
C ALA A 670 -40.31 -34.11 7.26
N ALA A 671 -41.04 -34.61 6.26
CA ALA A 671 -40.76 -34.34 4.84
C ALA A 671 -40.73 -32.84 4.53
N LEU A 672 -41.69 -32.07 5.05
CA LEU A 672 -41.78 -30.62 4.88
C LEU A 672 -40.66 -29.89 5.62
N TYR A 673 -40.30 -30.32 6.83
CA TYR A 673 -39.20 -29.71 7.58
C TYR A 673 -37.85 -29.91 6.90
N TYR A 674 -37.55 -31.13 6.42
CA TYR A 674 -36.35 -31.38 5.62
C TYR A 674 -36.32 -30.52 4.35
N TYR A 675 -37.46 -30.34 3.69
CA TYR A 675 -37.56 -29.49 2.50
C TYR A 675 -37.30 -28.01 2.82
N LYS A 676 -37.89 -27.49 3.91
CA LYS A 676 -37.64 -26.11 4.36
C LYS A 676 -36.16 -25.89 4.70
N MET A 677 -35.55 -26.83 5.42
CA MET A 677 -34.11 -26.77 5.74
C MET A 677 -33.24 -26.83 4.47
N ALA A 678 -33.61 -27.66 3.50
CA ALA A 678 -32.89 -27.79 2.23
C ALA A 678 -32.99 -26.51 1.39
N ASN A 679 -34.17 -25.89 1.31
CA ASN A 679 -34.35 -24.56 0.71
C ASN A 679 -33.46 -23.54 1.39
N ALA A 680 -33.49 -23.49 2.72
CA ALA A 680 -32.70 -22.54 3.50
C ALA A 680 -31.19 -22.63 3.20
N VAL A 681 -30.63 -23.84 3.22
CA VAL A 681 -29.21 -24.04 2.92
C VAL A 681 -28.88 -23.81 1.45
N TYR A 682 -29.79 -24.12 0.52
CA TYR A 682 -29.60 -23.75 -0.89
C TYR A 682 -29.52 -22.23 -1.05
N GLN A 683 -30.37 -21.47 -0.36
CA GLN A 683 -30.40 -20.01 -0.42
C GLN A 683 -29.19 -19.35 0.27
N THR A 684 -28.47 -20.06 1.15
CA THR A 684 -27.19 -19.59 1.67
C THR A 684 -26.01 -19.79 0.69
N GLY A 685 -26.26 -20.44 -0.45
CA GLY A 685 -25.26 -20.62 -1.50
C GLY A 685 -25.02 -19.37 -2.35
N TYR A 686 -23.97 -19.39 -3.16
CA TYR A 686 -23.62 -18.36 -4.16
C TYR A 686 -24.83 -17.92 -5.02
N TYR A 687 -25.67 -18.90 -5.38
CA TYR A 687 -26.85 -18.76 -6.22
C TYR A 687 -28.09 -18.25 -5.48
N GLY A 688 -28.07 -18.25 -4.15
CA GLY A 688 -29.19 -17.85 -3.32
C GLY A 688 -29.20 -16.37 -2.97
N ASN A 689 -30.34 -15.90 -2.46
CA ASN A 689 -30.53 -14.54 -1.98
C ASN A 689 -29.90 -14.27 -0.60
N SER A 690 -29.56 -15.31 0.16
CA SER A 690 -29.10 -15.23 1.56
C SER A 690 -27.67 -15.74 1.76
N TRP A 691 -26.81 -15.57 0.76
CA TRP A 691 -25.42 -16.02 0.78
C TRP A 691 -24.60 -15.46 1.95
N PHE A 692 -24.93 -14.24 2.38
CA PHE A 692 -24.28 -13.52 3.48
C PHE A 692 -24.48 -14.18 4.85
N LEU A 693 -25.41 -15.16 4.97
CA LEU A 693 -25.61 -15.91 6.20
C LEU A 693 -24.44 -16.85 6.52
N ILE A 694 -23.65 -17.23 5.51
CA ILE A 694 -22.47 -18.10 5.69
C ILE A 694 -21.18 -17.55 5.06
N SER A 695 -21.26 -16.55 4.18
CA SER A 695 -20.11 -15.85 3.58
C SER A 695 -20.16 -14.36 3.93
N TYR A 696 -19.02 -13.67 3.88
CA TYR A 696 -18.94 -12.21 4.02
C TYR A 696 -18.56 -11.53 2.70
N ASP A 697 -18.28 -12.32 1.67
CA ASP A 697 -17.86 -11.86 0.36
C ASP A 697 -18.62 -12.62 -0.75
N TRP A 698 -18.81 -11.94 -1.87
CA TRP A 698 -19.45 -12.46 -3.08
C TRP A 698 -18.74 -11.92 -4.32
N SER A 699 -18.32 -12.81 -5.21
CA SER A 699 -17.64 -12.45 -6.46
C SER A 699 -18.26 -13.21 -7.63
N THR A 700 -18.45 -12.54 -8.76
CA THR A 700 -18.91 -13.15 -10.01
C THR A 700 -18.02 -14.33 -10.47
N TYR A 701 -16.76 -14.36 -10.04
CA TYR A 701 -15.80 -15.41 -10.34
C TYR A 701 -15.89 -16.63 -9.41
N ALA A 702 -16.61 -16.53 -8.29
CA ALA A 702 -16.60 -17.56 -7.25
C ALA A 702 -17.05 -18.95 -7.74
N ASN A 703 -17.91 -19.00 -8.76
CA ASN A 703 -18.42 -20.24 -9.36
C ASN A 703 -17.39 -20.95 -10.27
N ALA A 704 -16.47 -20.23 -10.90
CA ALA A 704 -15.41 -20.85 -11.72
C ALA A 704 -14.22 -21.33 -10.87
N SER A 705 -14.03 -20.74 -9.69
CA SER A 705 -12.93 -21.12 -8.80
C SER A 705 -13.22 -22.41 -8.04
N PRO A 706 -12.24 -23.32 -7.90
CA PRO A 706 -12.35 -24.51 -7.05
C PRO A 706 -12.80 -24.18 -5.61
N ALA A 707 -13.37 -25.16 -4.93
CA ALA A 707 -13.68 -25.04 -3.50
C ALA A 707 -12.36 -24.92 -2.70
N ARG A 708 -12.22 -23.82 -1.96
CA ARG A 708 -11.05 -23.47 -1.14
C ARG A 708 -11.36 -23.50 0.34
N TYR A 709 -12.58 -23.11 0.73
CA TYR A 709 -12.97 -22.97 2.13
C TYR A 709 -13.90 -24.08 2.59
N GLY A 710 -13.93 -24.35 3.90
CA GLY A 710 -14.73 -25.44 4.47
C GLY A 710 -16.23 -25.33 4.16
N TYR A 711 -16.76 -24.12 3.98
CA TYR A 711 -18.17 -23.86 3.67
C TYR A 711 -18.50 -23.90 2.16
N ASP A 712 -17.50 -24.04 1.28
CA ASP A 712 -17.72 -24.09 -0.18
C ASP A 712 -18.51 -25.34 -0.61
N VAL A 713 -18.59 -26.36 0.25
CA VAL A 713 -19.46 -27.53 0.05
C VAL A 713 -20.93 -27.14 -0.11
N ASP A 714 -21.36 -26.06 0.54
CA ASP A 714 -22.71 -25.53 0.41
C ASP A 714 -22.73 -24.22 -0.38
N TYR A 715 -21.75 -23.34 -0.16
CA TYR A 715 -21.68 -22.08 -0.86
C TYR A 715 -21.56 -22.25 -2.38
N LYS A 716 -20.74 -23.20 -2.85
CA LYS A 716 -20.56 -23.46 -4.28
C LYS A 716 -21.34 -24.68 -4.76
N LYS A 717 -21.39 -25.75 -3.96
CA LYS A 717 -21.81 -27.09 -4.43
C LYS A 717 -23.20 -27.55 -3.97
N ALA A 718 -23.89 -26.78 -3.12
CA ALA A 718 -25.21 -27.10 -2.57
C ALA A 718 -25.32 -28.55 -2.02
N GLN A 719 -24.24 -29.06 -1.42
CA GLN A 719 -24.11 -30.50 -1.13
C GLN A 719 -25.05 -30.95 0.00
N THR A 720 -25.19 -30.16 1.06
CA THR A 720 -26.11 -30.45 2.17
C THR A 720 -27.56 -30.29 1.75
N ALA A 721 -27.87 -29.24 0.97
CA ALA A 721 -29.20 -29.06 0.40
C ALA A 721 -29.64 -30.30 -0.41
N LYS A 722 -28.79 -30.83 -1.29
CA LYS A 722 -29.05 -32.08 -2.03
C LYS A 722 -29.41 -33.25 -1.11
N LYS A 723 -28.63 -33.47 -0.03
CA LYS A 723 -28.89 -34.56 0.93
C LYS A 723 -30.27 -34.41 1.58
N TRP A 724 -30.65 -33.19 1.97
CA TRP A 724 -31.93 -32.95 2.62
C TRP A 724 -33.12 -32.95 1.67
N TYR A 725 -32.97 -32.51 0.40
CA TYR A 725 -34.00 -32.72 -0.62
C TYR A 725 -34.24 -34.20 -0.90
N LEU A 726 -33.19 -35.03 -0.97
CA LEU A 726 -33.35 -36.48 -1.11
C LEU A 726 -34.15 -37.07 0.06
N LYS A 727 -33.83 -36.64 1.30
CA LYS A 727 -34.55 -37.09 2.50
C LYS A 727 -36.00 -36.62 2.52
N ALA A 728 -36.26 -35.36 2.20
CA ALA A 728 -37.62 -34.82 2.07
C ALA A 728 -38.44 -35.61 1.03
N ARG A 729 -37.83 -35.88 -0.12
CA ARG A 729 -38.45 -36.65 -1.21
C ARG A 729 -38.78 -38.08 -0.81
N SER A 730 -37.89 -38.75 -0.08
CA SER A 730 -38.10 -40.14 0.37
C SER A 730 -39.21 -40.27 1.42
N LEU A 731 -39.43 -39.22 2.23
CA LEU A 731 -40.41 -39.23 3.32
C LEU A 731 -41.82 -38.84 2.88
N SER A 732 -41.99 -38.24 1.69
CA SER A 732 -43.30 -37.84 1.19
C SER A 732 -43.93 -38.93 0.32
N THR A 733 -45.26 -38.97 0.25
CA THR A 733 -46.02 -39.75 -0.73
C THR A 733 -46.66 -38.87 -1.80
N ASN A 734 -46.72 -37.54 -1.58
CA ASN A 734 -47.34 -36.60 -2.50
C ASN A 734 -46.49 -36.41 -3.77
N ALA A 735 -47.08 -36.71 -4.93
CA ALA A 735 -46.39 -36.66 -6.23
C ALA A 735 -45.91 -35.25 -6.59
N ASP A 736 -46.71 -34.21 -6.34
CA ASP A 736 -46.34 -32.81 -6.60
C ASP A 736 -45.18 -32.35 -5.71
N PHE A 737 -45.19 -32.75 -4.43
CA PHE A 737 -44.08 -32.47 -3.52
C PHE A 737 -42.80 -33.21 -3.92
N LYS A 738 -42.91 -34.45 -4.41
CA LYS A 738 -41.76 -35.18 -4.97
C LYS A 738 -41.23 -34.52 -6.23
N ALA A 739 -42.09 -33.96 -7.07
CA ALA A 739 -41.70 -33.15 -8.22
C ALA A 739 -40.87 -31.93 -7.77
N LYS A 740 -41.36 -31.18 -6.78
CA LYS A 740 -40.63 -30.04 -6.17
C LYS A 740 -39.24 -30.43 -5.70
N CYS A 741 -39.13 -31.51 -4.92
CA CYS A 741 -37.85 -31.99 -4.44
C CYS A 741 -36.94 -32.42 -5.60
N THR A 742 -37.47 -33.09 -6.63
CA THR A 742 -36.69 -33.56 -7.78
C THR A 742 -36.15 -32.40 -8.61
N PHE A 743 -36.90 -31.31 -8.76
CA PHE A 743 -36.41 -30.09 -9.40
C PHE A 743 -35.29 -29.42 -8.61
N MET A 744 -35.44 -29.30 -7.28
CA MET A 744 -34.37 -28.75 -6.45
C MET A 744 -33.11 -29.64 -6.46
N LEU A 745 -33.26 -30.96 -6.58
CA LEU A 745 -32.14 -31.88 -6.80
C LEU A 745 -31.46 -31.65 -8.16
N ALA A 746 -32.22 -31.36 -9.20
CA ALA A 746 -31.67 -30.98 -10.50
C ALA A 746 -30.83 -29.71 -10.39
N LYS A 747 -31.32 -28.67 -9.70
CA LYS A 747 -30.56 -27.45 -9.42
C LYS A 747 -29.26 -27.74 -8.65
N CYS A 748 -29.33 -28.54 -7.60
CA CYS A 748 -28.14 -28.93 -6.84
C CYS A 748 -27.11 -29.70 -7.70
N ALA A 749 -27.57 -30.60 -8.58
CA ALA A 749 -26.69 -31.34 -9.48
C ALA A 749 -25.97 -30.42 -10.47
N GLN A 750 -26.68 -29.43 -11.03
CA GLN A 750 -26.06 -28.40 -11.88
C GLN A 750 -24.94 -27.66 -11.15
N LYS A 751 -25.14 -27.30 -9.87
CA LYS A 751 -24.14 -26.52 -9.10
C LYS A 751 -22.87 -27.32 -8.77
N GLN A 752 -22.91 -28.63 -8.95
CA GLN A 752 -21.76 -29.52 -8.74
C GLN A 752 -20.90 -29.66 -10.00
N ILE A 753 -21.33 -29.10 -11.13
CA ILE A 753 -20.58 -29.06 -12.39
C ILE A 753 -19.70 -27.81 -12.38
N ILE A 754 -18.39 -27.98 -12.26
CA ILE A 754 -17.45 -26.85 -12.24
C ILE A 754 -17.20 -26.37 -13.68
N LEU A 755 -17.38 -25.07 -13.90
CA LEU A 755 -17.01 -24.43 -15.16
C LEU A 755 -15.49 -24.23 -15.20
N ASN A 756 -14.78 -25.14 -15.86
CA ASN A 756 -13.31 -25.12 -15.97
C ASN A 756 -12.78 -24.15 -17.07
N SER A 757 -13.58 -23.18 -17.52
CA SER A 757 -13.22 -22.18 -18.54
C SER A 757 -12.80 -20.84 -17.91
N LYS A 758 -11.98 -20.07 -18.62
CA LYS A 758 -11.56 -18.73 -18.17
C LYS A 758 -12.70 -17.75 -18.37
N LEU A 759 -13.35 -17.33 -17.29
CA LEU A 759 -14.40 -16.32 -17.30
C LEU A 759 -13.85 -14.90 -17.55
N ASN A 760 -13.22 -14.64 -18.68
CA ASN A 760 -13.05 -13.24 -19.12
C ASN A 760 -14.39 -12.79 -19.70
N SER A 761 -14.77 -11.52 -19.50
CA SER A 761 -16.03 -10.94 -20.00
C SER A 761 -16.29 -11.17 -21.50
N PHE A 762 -15.23 -11.41 -22.29
CA PHE A 762 -15.29 -11.74 -23.72
C PHE A 762 -15.39 -13.23 -24.07
N SER A 763 -15.19 -14.14 -23.11
CA SER A 763 -15.12 -15.59 -23.32
C SER A 763 -16.48 -16.29 -23.43
N TYR A 764 -17.56 -15.67 -22.94
CA TYR A 764 -18.93 -16.21 -22.99
C TYR A 764 -19.41 -16.51 -24.42
N TRP A 765 -18.76 -15.93 -25.43
CA TRP A 765 -19.12 -16.07 -26.83
C TRP A 765 -18.32 -17.13 -27.59
N ASN A 766 -17.28 -17.73 -26.98
CA ASN A 766 -16.54 -18.80 -27.63
C ASN A 766 -17.28 -20.14 -27.44
N LYS A 767 -18.33 -20.34 -28.25
CA LYS A 767 -19.08 -21.61 -28.31
C LYS A 767 -18.20 -22.78 -28.72
N ASP A 768 -17.00 -22.56 -29.25
CA ASP A 768 -16.07 -23.62 -29.64
C ASP A 768 -15.16 -24.08 -28.48
N ASP A 769 -15.22 -23.43 -27.31
CA ASP A 769 -14.49 -23.89 -26.12
C ASP A 769 -15.05 -25.24 -25.63
N VAL A 770 -14.23 -26.30 -25.76
CA VAL A 770 -14.58 -27.67 -25.37
C VAL A 770 -15.01 -27.76 -23.91
N LYS A 771 -14.45 -26.95 -23.00
CA LYS A 771 -14.83 -26.95 -21.58
C LYS A 771 -16.19 -26.31 -21.37
N TYR A 772 -16.50 -25.25 -22.10
CA TYR A 772 -17.84 -24.66 -22.12
C TYR A 772 -18.87 -25.65 -22.70
N GLN A 773 -18.57 -26.30 -23.82
CA GLN A 773 -19.42 -27.34 -24.42
C GLN A 773 -19.64 -28.51 -23.46
N ASN A 774 -18.60 -29.00 -22.78
CA ASN A 774 -18.71 -30.04 -21.77
C ASN A 774 -19.57 -29.60 -20.57
N PHE A 775 -19.44 -28.35 -20.13
CA PHE A 775 -20.29 -27.79 -19.07
C PHE A 775 -21.77 -27.77 -19.50
N ILE A 776 -22.07 -27.29 -20.70
CA ILE A 776 -23.43 -27.25 -21.25
C ILE A 776 -23.99 -28.67 -21.42
N ASN A 777 -23.21 -29.59 -22.01
CA ASN A 777 -23.60 -31.00 -22.17
C ASN A 777 -23.88 -31.70 -20.83
N ALA A 778 -23.08 -31.44 -19.80
CA ALA A 778 -23.32 -31.99 -18.47
C ALA A 778 -24.61 -31.44 -17.83
N ASN A 779 -24.96 -30.18 -18.13
CA ASN A 779 -26.21 -29.57 -17.70
C ASN A 779 -27.43 -30.16 -18.41
N TYR A 780 -27.35 -30.41 -19.73
CA TYR A 780 -28.43 -31.05 -20.48
C TYR A 780 -28.63 -32.52 -20.10
N ASN A 781 -27.58 -33.22 -19.67
CA ASN A 781 -27.66 -34.60 -19.22
C ASN A 781 -28.02 -34.76 -17.72
N ASN A 782 -28.69 -33.76 -17.13
CA ASN A 782 -29.08 -33.80 -15.72
C ASN A 782 -30.09 -34.94 -15.44
N PRO A 783 -29.75 -35.94 -14.60
CA PRO A 783 -30.59 -37.12 -14.41
C PRO A 783 -31.93 -36.79 -13.75
N TYR A 784 -32.00 -35.72 -12.96
CA TYR A 784 -33.22 -35.30 -12.28
C TYR A 784 -34.23 -34.63 -13.22
N PHE A 785 -33.80 -34.00 -14.31
CA PHE A 785 -34.70 -33.51 -15.35
C PHE A 785 -35.35 -34.67 -16.12
N LYS A 786 -34.59 -35.72 -16.42
CA LYS A 786 -35.13 -36.97 -16.97
C LYS A 786 -36.17 -37.59 -16.03
N GLU A 787 -35.87 -37.68 -14.74
CA GLU A 787 -36.81 -38.20 -13.75
C GLU A 787 -38.08 -37.34 -13.63
N LEU A 788 -37.94 -36.00 -13.63
CA LEU A 788 -39.07 -35.07 -13.62
C LEU A 788 -40.03 -35.31 -14.79
N LYS A 789 -39.49 -35.37 -16.01
CA LYS A 789 -40.29 -35.59 -17.22
C LYS A 789 -40.99 -36.95 -17.21
N LEU A 790 -40.29 -38.01 -16.79
CA LEU A 790 -40.83 -39.37 -16.83
C LEU A 790 -41.85 -39.65 -15.71
N LYS A 791 -41.60 -39.16 -14.49
CA LYS A 791 -42.40 -39.53 -13.31
C LYS A 791 -43.36 -38.45 -12.85
N TYR A 792 -43.13 -37.18 -13.21
CA TYR A 792 -43.84 -36.05 -12.61
C TYR A 792 -44.41 -35.05 -13.62
N SER A 793 -44.44 -35.36 -14.93
CA SER A 793 -44.97 -34.46 -15.96
C SER A 793 -46.42 -34.01 -15.76
N LYS A 794 -47.22 -34.81 -15.05
CA LYS A 794 -48.63 -34.52 -14.75
C LYS A 794 -48.84 -33.66 -13.49
N THR A 795 -47.79 -33.32 -12.74
CA THR A 795 -47.97 -32.55 -11.51
C THR A 795 -48.07 -31.05 -11.79
N PRO A 796 -48.86 -30.29 -11.00
CA PRO A 796 -48.95 -28.84 -11.15
C PRO A 796 -47.59 -28.15 -11.12
N PHE A 797 -46.70 -28.55 -10.22
CA PHE A 797 -45.37 -27.95 -10.10
C PHE A 797 -44.51 -28.17 -11.35
N TYR A 798 -44.60 -29.33 -12.02
CA TYR A 798 -43.83 -29.57 -13.24
C TYR A 798 -44.21 -28.56 -14.32
N GLN A 799 -45.51 -28.24 -14.47
CA GLN A 799 -45.98 -27.29 -15.47
C GLN A 799 -45.43 -25.89 -15.20
N VAL A 800 -45.41 -25.45 -13.94
CA VAL A 800 -44.79 -24.18 -13.54
C VAL A 800 -43.29 -24.19 -13.81
N ALA A 801 -42.58 -25.23 -13.37
CA ALA A 801 -41.13 -25.32 -13.54
C ALA A 801 -40.71 -25.39 -15.02
N ALA A 802 -41.48 -26.08 -15.87
CA ALA A 802 -41.21 -26.17 -17.31
C ALA A 802 -41.41 -24.83 -18.04
N GLY A 803 -42.32 -23.98 -17.56
CA GLY A 803 -42.53 -22.63 -18.11
C GLY A 803 -41.52 -21.60 -17.61
N GLU A 804 -41.06 -21.72 -16.36
CA GLU A 804 -40.19 -20.71 -15.73
C GLU A 804 -38.69 -21.00 -15.84
N CYS A 805 -38.28 -22.28 -15.92
CA CYS A 805 -36.86 -22.66 -15.96
C CYS A 805 -36.40 -22.95 -17.39
N SER A 806 -35.58 -22.05 -17.96
CA SER A 806 -35.04 -22.18 -19.31
C SER A 806 -34.31 -23.51 -19.53
N TYR A 807 -33.44 -23.94 -18.61
CA TYR A 807 -32.73 -25.22 -18.72
C TYR A 807 -33.65 -26.44 -18.80
N LEU A 808 -34.75 -26.44 -18.03
CA LEU A 808 -35.75 -27.51 -18.10
C LEU A 808 -36.55 -27.42 -19.40
N GLY A 809 -36.90 -26.22 -19.84
CA GLY A 809 -37.54 -25.96 -21.14
C GLY A 809 -36.70 -26.48 -22.31
N ASP A 810 -35.41 -26.17 -22.34
CA ASP A 810 -34.46 -26.64 -23.35
C ASP A 810 -34.32 -28.16 -23.34
N PHE A 811 -34.17 -28.77 -22.15
CA PHE A 811 -34.16 -30.21 -21.98
C PHE A 811 -35.43 -30.89 -22.52
N ILE A 812 -36.60 -30.27 -22.29
CA ILE A 812 -37.89 -30.80 -22.79
C ILE A 812 -37.95 -30.67 -24.32
N ALA A 813 -37.52 -29.54 -24.86
CA ALA A 813 -37.53 -29.21 -26.28
C ALA A 813 -36.43 -29.92 -27.10
N LYS A 814 -35.45 -30.55 -26.44
CA LYS A 814 -34.24 -31.13 -27.05
C LYS A 814 -33.45 -30.09 -27.86
N LYS A 815 -33.35 -28.87 -27.34
CA LYS A 815 -32.63 -27.74 -27.96
C LYS A 815 -31.25 -27.56 -27.38
#